data_AF-A0A8C9G5R8-F1
#
_entry.id   AF-A0A8C9G5R8-F1
#
_cell.length_a   1.000
_cell.length_b   1.000
_cell.length_c   1.000
_cell.angle_alpha   90.00
_cell.angle_beta   90.00
_cell.angle_gamma   90.00
#
_symmetry.space_group_name_H-M   'P 1'
#
loop_
_entity.id
_entity.type
_entity.pdbx_description
1 polymer ?
#
loop_
_entity_poly.entity_id
_entity_poly.type
_entity_poly.pdbx_seq_one_letter_code
_entity_poly.pdbx_strand_id
1 'polypeptide(L)'
;GCGACTVMISKYDPFQKKILHHTANACLFPICALHHVAVTTVEGIGNTKSRLHPAQERIAKSHGSQCGFCTPGIVMSMYTLLRNKPKPKMEDIEDAFQGNLCRCTGYRPILEGYRTFAVVSGFRQCSKRSGRTVMSSSLFDSSEFQPLDPTQEPIFPPELMVRWRMANCQPDLKQVCFKGERVMWIQPTTLQELVTLKSQYPNAKLVVGNTEVGIEMRLKNMLYPVILAPAWIPEMNAVQHTETGEEKERQYLLSEWELQYKRKTVSYFCSCFSHACDQVRDMLYHIYSFHSSSEILTHSPLISPCSTEGKRTVTMDEKFFTGYRKTIVKPEEVLLSVEIPYSKEGEYFSAFKQAYRREDDIAIVTCGMRVLFQHGTSRVQEVKLSYGGMAPTTILALKTCQELTGRDWNEKLLQDACHLLAGEMDLSPSAPGGMVEFRRTLTLSFFFKFYLTVLQKLSKHQNGPVSVAREGSATELFHKDPIASTQLFQEVPRGQLVEDMVGRPLVHVSAAKQACGEAVYCDDIPHYENELYLTLVTSTKAHAKILSVDASEAQSVPGFVCFVSAKDLLHVYTLTDGGSKSGLQVTCVGHIIGAVIADTQEHSRRAAKAVKIKYEELKPIVTIQVSWLRSVPSISSQSSVNFAIHTWLFSHVFSHSMWEYSFLLLSPFFLNCIVQFRVCLINVSFNRIGRPVRCMLDRDEDMLISGGRHPFLGRYKVGFMKNGKVKSLEVSYYSNGGNSADLSHGVSKINFLAGALIHVYTDGSVLLTHGGTEMGQGLHTKMIQVASRSLGIPTSKIYISETSTNTVPNTSPTAASVSADINGMAVHNACQTILKRLEPIKQANPKGSWEDWIKTAYENCISLSATGFYRIPDVGYNFETNKGKPFHYFSYGVACSEVEIDCLTGDHKNIRTDIVMDVGTSLNPAIDIGQIEGAFVQGIGLFTMEELRYSPEGNLYTRGPGMYKIPAFGDIPTEFYVSLLRDCPNSKAIYSSKAVGEPPLFLSASVFYAIKDAIYSAREDSGVTEPFRLDSPATPERIRNACVDTFTKMCPSAEPGTFKPWSVRV
;
A
#
# COMPACT_ATOMS: atom_id res chain seq x y z
N GLY A 1 3.57 0.97 7.59
CA GLY A 1 3.96 0.20 6.41
C GLY A 1 3.57 0.90 5.13
N CYS A 2 4.31 1.92 4.70
CA CYS A 2 4.26 2.36 3.30
C CYS A 2 5.67 2.60 2.74
N GLY A 3 6.65 2.88 3.61
CA GLY A 3 8.06 2.99 3.25
C GLY A 3 8.41 4.24 2.45
N ALA A 4 7.47 5.16 2.21
CA ALA A 4 7.77 6.41 1.50
C ALA A 4 8.77 7.30 2.25
N CYS A 5 8.82 7.19 3.59
CA CYS A 5 9.75 7.90 4.46
C CYS A 5 10.97 7.08 4.89
N THR A 6 11.31 6.01 4.15
CA THR A 6 12.48 5.18 4.47
C THR A 6 13.77 5.98 4.35
N VAL A 7 14.60 5.91 5.39
CA VAL A 7 15.96 6.46 5.43
C VAL A 7 16.95 5.39 5.89
N MET A 8 18.24 5.59 5.64
CA MET A 8 19.28 4.75 6.21
C MET A 8 19.79 5.37 7.52
N ILE A 9 19.86 4.56 8.56
CA ILE A 9 20.44 4.88 9.86
C ILE A 9 21.76 4.12 9.99
N SER A 10 22.83 4.85 10.31
CA SER A 10 24.17 4.29 10.52
C SER A 10 24.67 4.55 11.94
N LYS A 11 25.15 3.52 12.62
CA LYS A 11 25.74 3.61 13.97
C LYS A 11 27.05 2.83 14.06
N TYR A 12 27.98 3.27 14.89
CA TYR A 12 29.18 2.50 15.20
C TYR A 12 28.89 1.56 16.38
N ASP A 13 29.05 0.25 16.18
CA ASP A 13 28.98 -0.73 17.25
C ASP A 13 30.40 -0.89 17.86
N PRO A 14 30.61 -0.47 19.13
CA PRO A 14 31.91 -0.53 19.77
C PRO A 14 32.34 -1.96 20.11
N PHE A 15 31.40 -2.86 20.37
CA PHE A 15 31.67 -4.26 20.71
C PHE A 15 32.09 -5.03 19.47
N GLN A 16 31.36 -4.81 18.38
CA GLN A 16 31.58 -5.48 17.10
C GLN A 16 32.54 -4.67 16.19
N LYS A 17 33.13 -3.57 16.69
CA LYS A 17 34.10 -2.66 16.06
C LYS A 17 33.83 -2.34 14.59
N LYS A 18 32.56 -2.08 14.25
CA LYS A 18 32.11 -1.90 12.87
C LYS A 18 30.99 -0.89 12.79
N ILE A 19 30.68 -0.46 11.57
CA ILE A 19 29.53 0.38 11.29
C ILE A 19 28.38 -0.53 10.88
N LEU A 20 27.21 -0.26 11.44
CA LEU A 20 25.96 -0.94 11.18
C LEU A 20 25.05 -0.01 10.38
N HIS A 21 24.41 -0.53 9.33
CA HIS A 21 23.51 0.22 8.45
C HIS A 21 22.12 -0.44 8.43
N HIS A 22 21.09 0.32 8.77
CA HIS A 22 19.70 -0.17 8.85
C HIS A 22 18.73 0.78 8.16
N THR A 23 17.65 0.24 7.61
CA THR A 23 16.51 1.05 7.18
C THR A 23 15.65 1.42 8.37
N ALA A 24 15.06 2.61 8.34
CA ALA A 24 14.04 3.03 9.29
C ALA A 24 12.99 3.92 8.63
N ASN A 25 11.76 3.86 9.13
CA ASN A 25 10.70 4.78 8.73
C ASN A 25 10.83 6.07 9.54
N ALA A 26 11.21 7.18 8.90
CA ALA A 26 11.45 8.45 9.57
C ALA A 26 10.20 8.99 10.29
N CYS A 27 8.98 8.69 9.80
CA CYS A 27 7.74 9.15 10.42
C CYS A 27 7.47 8.59 11.83
N LEU A 28 8.17 7.53 12.24
CA LEU A 28 8.04 6.91 13.56
C LEU A 28 9.32 6.95 14.38
N PHE A 29 10.44 7.42 13.83
CA PHE A 29 11.72 7.40 14.52
C PHE A 29 12.00 8.74 15.23
N PRO A 30 11.95 8.81 16.58
CA PRO A 30 12.14 10.08 17.30
C PRO A 30 13.57 10.62 17.12
N ILE A 31 13.71 11.92 16.86
CA ILE A 31 15.03 12.55 16.74
C ILE A 31 15.89 12.41 18.01
N CYS A 32 15.25 12.32 19.18
CA CYS A 32 15.92 12.10 20.46
C CYS A 32 16.65 10.75 20.52
N ALA A 33 16.23 9.76 19.73
CA ALA A 33 16.87 8.46 19.63
C ALA A 33 18.08 8.44 18.66
N LEU A 34 18.31 9.53 17.92
CA LEU A 34 19.40 9.63 16.92
C LEU A 34 20.69 10.22 17.48
N HIS A 35 20.82 10.32 18.80
CA HIS A 35 22.06 10.81 19.41
C HIS A 35 23.23 9.88 19.06
N HIS A 36 24.30 10.44 18.48
CA HIS A 36 25.46 9.72 17.92
C HIS A 36 25.19 8.78 16.74
N VAL A 37 24.15 9.08 15.97
CA VAL A 37 23.74 8.30 14.80
C VAL A 37 23.82 9.16 13.54
N ALA A 38 24.24 8.57 12.42
CA ALA A 38 24.25 9.24 11.12
C ALA A 38 23.02 8.82 10.30
N VAL A 39 22.27 9.80 9.80
CA VAL A 39 21.13 9.57 8.89
C VAL A 39 21.57 9.88 7.47
N THR A 40 21.18 9.02 6.53
CA THR A 40 21.32 9.27 5.09
C THR A 40 19.94 9.22 4.45
N THR A 41 19.60 10.29 3.72
CA THR A 41 18.38 10.42 2.92
C THR A 41 18.69 10.24 1.43
N VAL A 42 17.66 10.35 0.58
CA VAL A 42 17.79 10.13 -0.88
C VAL A 42 18.73 11.15 -1.54
N GLU A 43 18.74 12.39 -1.05
CA GLU A 43 19.60 13.46 -1.55
C GLU A 43 21.07 13.22 -1.17
N GLY A 44 21.30 12.51 -0.05
CA GLY A 44 22.62 12.23 0.50
C GLY A 44 23.42 11.20 -0.29
N ILE A 45 22.81 10.46 -1.21
CA ILE A 45 23.49 9.44 -2.03
C ILE A 45 23.81 9.93 -3.45
N GLY A 46 23.13 10.96 -3.94
CA GLY A 46 23.31 11.49 -5.30
C GLY A 46 22.16 12.39 -5.74
N ASN A 47 22.37 13.20 -6.79
CA ASN A 47 21.39 14.13 -7.35
C ASN A 47 21.66 14.46 -8.83
N THR A 48 20.79 15.23 -9.49
CA THR A 48 20.94 15.53 -10.93
C THR A 48 22.01 16.58 -11.24
N LYS A 49 22.41 17.40 -10.26
CA LYS A 49 23.46 18.43 -10.41
C LYS A 49 24.88 17.87 -10.32
N SER A 50 25.07 16.83 -9.52
CA SER A 50 26.35 16.12 -9.38
C SER A 50 26.32 14.82 -10.19
N ARG A 51 25.98 13.72 -9.53
CA ARG A 51 25.89 12.39 -10.11
C ARG A 51 24.77 11.62 -9.43
N LEU A 52 23.94 10.95 -10.21
CA LEU A 52 22.99 9.98 -9.68
C LEU A 52 23.74 8.74 -9.17
N HIS A 53 23.37 8.27 -7.99
CA HIS A 53 23.80 6.97 -7.50
C HIS A 53 23.27 5.86 -8.43
N PRO A 54 23.97 4.73 -8.64
CA PRO A 54 23.47 3.62 -9.48
C PRO A 54 22.06 3.15 -9.08
N ALA A 55 21.70 3.15 -7.80
CA ALA A 55 20.33 2.83 -7.36
C ALA A 55 19.27 3.85 -7.82
N GLN A 56 19.63 5.13 -7.98
CA GLN A 56 18.75 6.18 -8.50
C GLN A 56 18.68 6.11 -10.04
N GLU A 57 19.82 5.92 -10.71
CA GLU A 57 19.89 5.80 -12.17
C GLU A 57 19.03 4.64 -12.67
N ARG A 58 19.22 3.44 -12.08
CA ARG A 58 18.60 2.22 -12.59
C ARG A 58 17.09 2.23 -12.42
N ILE A 59 16.56 2.67 -11.28
CA ILE A 59 15.10 2.77 -11.08
C ILE A 59 14.46 3.82 -12.01
N ALA A 60 15.17 4.90 -12.33
CA ALA A 60 14.67 5.90 -13.26
C ALA A 60 14.67 5.35 -14.71
N LYS A 61 15.82 4.83 -15.17
CA LYS A 61 15.99 4.34 -16.55
C LYS A 61 15.23 3.04 -16.83
N SER A 62 14.96 2.21 -15.82
CA SER A 62 14.13 0.99 -15.97
C SER A 62 12.63 1.27 -15.95
N HIS A 63 12.21 2.55 -15.92
CA HIS A 63 10.81 2.97 -15.82
C HIS A 63 10.14 2.54 -14.51
N GLY A 64 10.94 2.36 -13.46
CA GLY A 64 10.48 2.06 -12.09
C GLY A 64 9.92 3.25 -11.33
N SER A 65 9.75 4.41 -11.98
CA SER A 65 9.13 5.60 -11.40
C SER A 65 8.07 6.18 -12.35
N GLN A 66 6.87 6.38 -11.82
CA GLN A 66 5.73 7.04 -12.49
C GLN A 66 5.41 8.35 -11.75
N CYS A 67 4.59 8.29 -10.69
CA CYS A 67 4.28 9.50 -9.90
C CYS A 67 5.49 10.02 -9.11
N GLY A 68 6.39 9.12 -8.72
CA GLY A 68 7.64 9.41 -8.02
C GLY A 68 7.57 9.48 -6.49
N PHE A 69 6.40 9.65 -5.86
CA PHE A 69 6.29 9.89 -4.40
C PHE A 69 6.60 8.66 -3.51
N CYS A 70 6.81 7.47 -4.09
CA CYS A 70 7.36 6.30 -3.38
C CYS A 70 8.83 6.04 -3.72
N THR A 71 9.36 6.67 -4.76
CA THR A 71 10.68 6.36 -5.33
C THR A 71 11.81 6.63 -4.34
N PRO A 72 11.85 7.76 -3.59
CA PRO A 72 12.87 7.97 -2.56
C PRO A 72 12.97 6.83 -1.54
N GLY A 73 11.83 6.41 -0.99
CA GLY A 73 11.78 5.34 0.00
C GLY A 73 12.26 3.98 -0.54
N ILE A 74 11.91 3.66 -1.79
CA ILE A 74 12.35 2.43 -2.48
C ILE A 74 13.85 2.48 -2.77
N VAL A 75 14.35 3.64 -3.24
CA VAL A 75 15.79 3.88 -3.46
C VAL A 75 16.56 3.68 -2.16
N MET A 76 16.08 4.21 -1.05
CA MET A 76 16.76 4.08 0.25
C MET A 76 16.74 2.65 0.80
N SER A 77 15.68 1.89 0.57
CA SER A 77 15.67 0.45 0.88
C SER A 77 16.71 -0.32 0.06
N MET A 78 16.78 -0.09 -1.26
CA MET A 78 17.76 -0.73 -2.13
C MET A 78 19.19 -0.30 -1.78
N TYR A 79 19.42 0.99 -1.56
CA TYR A 79 20.71 1.53 -1.18
C TYR A 79 21.22 0.90 0.13
N THR A 80 20.37 0.81 1.15
CA THR A 80 20.76 0.19 2.43
C THR A 80 21.08 -1.30 2.27
N LEU A 81 20.34 -2.02 1.42
CA LEU A 81 20.68 -3.39 1.07
C LEU A 81 22.06 -3.48 0.42
N LEU A 82 22.36 -2.64 -0.58
CA LEU A 82 23.65 -2.62 -1.27
C LEU A 82 24.81 -2.27 -0.33
N ARG A 83 24.59 -1.39 0.65
CA ARG A 83 25.57 -1.05 1.70
C ARG A 83 25.91 -2.22 2.61
N ASN A 84 24.94 -3.12 2.85
CA ASN A 84 25.15 -4.34 3.65
C ASN A 84 25.62 -5.53 2.80
N LYS A 85 25.19 -5.61 1.54
CA LYS A 85 25.44 -6.71 0.62
C LYS A 85 25.58 -6.15 -0.81
N PRO A 86 26.81 -5.77 -1.24
CA PRO A 86 27.04 -5.15 -2.55
C PRO A 86 26.68 -6.04 -3.76
N LYS A 87 26.56 -7.36 -3.55
CA LYS A 87 26.14 -8.35 -4.55
C LYS A 87 24.98 -9.18 -3.99
N PRO A 88 23.76 -8.64 -3.94
CA PRO A 88 22.61 -9.36 -3.39
C PRO A 88 22.14 -10.50 -4.31
N LYS A 89 21.32 -11.41 -3.78
CA LYS A 89 20.46 -12.32 -4.56
C LYS A 89 19.11 -11.64 -4.79
N MET A 90 18.30 -12.18 -5.70
CA MET A 90 16.95 -11.66 -5.94
C MET A 90 16.07 -11.70 -4.69
N GLU A 91 16.17 -12.78 -3.90
CA GLU A 91 15.47 -12.91 -2.61
C GLU A 91 15.78 -11.76 -1.65
N ASP A 92 17.06 -11.34 -1.53
CA ASP A 92 17.41 -10.23 -0.64
C ASP A 92 16.80 -8.90 -1.13
N ILE A 93 16.68 -8.72 -2.45
CA ILE A 93 16.09 -7.53 -3.08
C ILE A 93 14.59 -7.49 -2.78
N GLU A 94 13.87 -8.59 -2.99
CA GLU A 94 12.44 -8.68 -2.71
C GLU A 94 12.14 -8.46 -1.21
N ASP A 95 12.96 -9.04 -0.33
CA ASP A 95 12.79 -8.90 1.12
C ASP A 95 13.04 -7.46 1.60
N ALA A 96 13.99 -6.74 0.97
CA ALA A 96 14.25 -5.34 1.28
C ALA A 96 13.04 -4.41 0.98
N PHE A 97 12.09 -4.85 0.15
CA PHE A 97 10.93 -4.06 -0.26
C PHE A 97 9.62 -4.44 0.42
N GLN A 98 9.61 -5.39 1.37
CA GLN A 98 8.39 -5.79 2.10
C GLN A 98 7.68 -4.59 2.77
N GLY A 99 8.43 -3.56 3.18
CA GLY A 99 7.91 -2.35 3.82
C GLY A 99 7.59 -1.18 2.87
N ASN A 100 7.76 -1.34 1.55
CA ASN A 100 7.57 -0.29 0.55
C ASN A 100 6.34 -0.56 -0.32
N LEU A 101 5.50 0.45 -0.54
CA LEU A 101 4.30 0.35 -1.37
C LEU A 101 4.35 1.31 -2.56
N CYS A 102 3.87 0.84 -3.71
CA CYS A 102 3.74 1.62 -4.94
C CYS A 102 2.34 1.42 -5.54
N ARG A 103 1.65 2.51 -5.89
CA ARG A 103 0.30 2.45 -6.48
C ARG A 103 0.29 2.54 -8.01
N CYS A 104 1.43 2.79 -8.63
CA CYS A 104 1.50 3.19 -10.03
C CYS A 104 2.19 2.16 -10.93
N THR A 105 3.33 1.61 -10.51
CA THR A 105 4.22 0.87 -11.43
C THR A 105 3.85 -0.59 -11.65
N GLY A 106 2.98 -1.16 -10.80
CA GLY A 106 2.80 -2.60 -10.74
C GLY A 106 4.07 -3.36 -10.30
N TYR A 107 5.04 -2.68 -9.68
CA TYR A 107 6.28 -3.21 -9.08
C TYR A 107 7.31 -3.83 -10.04
N ARG A 108 6.88 -4.48 -11.13
CA ARG A 108 7.73 -5.18 -12.10
C ARG A 108 8.95 -4.36 -12.57
N PRO A 109 8.82 -3.11 -13.08
CA PRO A 109 9.99 -2.37 -13.59
C PRO A 109 11.01 -1.99 -12.50
N ILE A 110 10.59 -1.95 -11.23
CA ILE A 110 11.49 -1.72 -10.08
C ILE A 110 12.33 -2.96 -9.83
N LEU A 111 11.68 -4.13 -9.75
CA LEU A 111 12.35 -5.41 -9.55
C LEU A 111 13.29 -5.73 -10.71
N GLU A 112 12.86 -5.52 -11.95
CA GLU A 112 13.68 -5.76 -13.14
C GLU A 112 14.89 -4.82 -13.21
N GLY A 113 14.70 -3.53 -12.91
CA GLY A 113 15.79 -2.56 -12.82
C GLY A 113 16.83 -2.95 -11.78
N TYR A 114 16.41 -3.37 -10.58
CA TYR A 114 17.33 -3.76 -9.50
C TYR A 114 17.86 -5.18 -9.58
N ARG A 115 17.21 -6.07 -10.35
CA ARG A 115 17.76 -7.40 -10.69
C ARG A 115 19.15 -7.32 -11.31
N THR A 116 19.47 -6.20 -11.97
CA THR A 116 20.80 -5.94 -12.53
C THR A 116 21.92 -5.78 -11.49
N PHE A 117 21.60 -5.67 -10.19
CA PHE A 117 22.58 -5.76 -9.10
C PHE A 117 22.79 -7.20 -8.62
N ALA A 118 21.87 -8.12 -8.94
CA ALA A 118 21.90 -9.47 -8.41
C ALA A 118 22.96 -10.35 -9.09
N VAL A 119 23.48 -11.34 -8.36
CA VAL A 119 24.33 -12.40 -8.94
C VAL A 119 23.44 -13.35 -9.77
N VAL A 120 23.55 -13.31 -11.09
CA VAL A 120 22.72 -14.12 -11.99
C VAL A 120 23.36 -15.49 -12.26
N SER A 121 22.66 -16.58 -11.94
CA SER A 121 22.94 -17.92 -12.46
C SER A 121 22.15 -18.13 -13.76
N GLY A 122 22.77 -17.84 -14.90
CA GLY A 122 22.36 -18.25 -16.27
C GLY A 122 20.94 -17.88 -16.74
N PHE A 123 20.83 -16.99 -17.75
CA PHE A 123 19.57 -16.80 -18.47
C PHE A 123 19.74 -17.01 -19.98
N ARG A 124 18.76 -17.70 -20.59
CA ARG A 124 18.65 -17.94 -22.03
C ARG A 124 17.98 -16.72 -22.68
N GLN A 125 18.67 -16.07 -23.60
CA GLN A 125 18.06 -15.12 -24.54
C GLN A 125 17.13 -15.87 -25.50
N CYS A 126 15.88 -15.41 -25.64
CA CYS A 126 14.98 -15.91 -26.67
C CYS A 126 15.36 -15.31 -28.03
N SER A 127 15.66 -16.15 -29.01
CA SER A 127 16.13 -15.77 -30.34
C SER A 127 15.05 -15.12 -31.21
N LYS A 128 15.39 -14.03 -31.90
CA LYS A 128 14.54 -13.29 -32.85
C LYS A 128 14.14 -14.18 -34.04
N ARG A 129 12.84 -14.31 -34.34
CA ARG A 129 12.34 -14.87 -35.62
C ARG A 129 12.02 -13.76 -36.62
N SER A 130 12.39 -13.99 -37.88
CA SER A 130 12.29 -13.07 -39.01
C SER A 130 10.86 -12.93 -39.55
N GLY A 131 10.30 -11.72 -39.45
CA GLY A 131 9.09 -11.27 -40.15
C GLY A 131 9.25 -9.79 -40.54
N ARG A 132 8.38 -9.28 -41.43
CA ARG A 132 8.51 -7.90 -41.97
C ARG A 132 8.43 -6.83 -40.86
N THR A 133 7.39 -6.88 -40.04
CA THR A 133 7.28 -6.08 -38.83
C THR A 133 8.27 -6.61 -37.78
N VAL A 134 8.99 -5.71 -37.08
CA VAL A 134 9.96 -6.06 -36.02
C VAL A 134 9.29 -6.03 -34.63
N MET A 135 9.83 -6.79 -33.66
CA MET A 135 9.46 -6.72 -32.23
C MET A 135 10.68 -6.42 -31.38
N SER A 136 10.47 -5.59 -30.36
CA SER A 136 11.40 -5.41 -29.27
C SER A 136 10.87 -6.04 -28.00
N SER A 137 11.79 -6.42 -27.12
CA SER A 137 11.49 -6.84 -25.76
C SER A 137 12.19 -6.00 -24.69
N SER A 138 13.00 -5.02 -25.09
CA SER A 138 13.84 -4.23 -24.19
C SER A 138 13.28 -2.81 -24.10
N LEU A 139 12.87 -2.41 -22.90
CA LEU A 139 12.40 -1.05 -22.61
C LEU A 139 13.54 -0.11 -22.19
N PHE A 140 14.70 -0.66 -21.85
CA PHE A 140 15.89 0.07 -21.43
C PHE A 140 17.14 -0.75 -21.76
N ASP A 141 18.27 -0.07 -21.98
CA ASP A 141 19.55 -0.71 -22.19
C ASP A 141 20.34 -0.78 -20.88
N SER A 142 20.46 -1.99 -20.31
CA SER A 142 21.21 -2.23 -19.08
C SER A 142 22.72 -2.01 -19.23
N SER A 143 23.25 -2.01 -20.46
CA SER A 143 24.68 -1.78 -20.70
C SER A 143 25.10 -0.33 -20.45
N GLU A 144 24.15 0.61 -20.45
CA GLU A 144 24.37 2.01 -20.13
C GLU A 144 24.45 2.29 -18.62
N PHE A 145 24.15 1.31 -17.77
CA PHE A 145 24.11 1.51 -16.33
C PHE A 145 25.50 1.63 -15.73
N GLN A 146 25.67 2.63 -14.86
CA GLN A 146 26.89 2.77 -14.10
C GLN A 146 27.06 1.54 -13.16
N PRO A 147 28.27 0.96 -13.07
CA PRO A 147 28.54 -0.09 -12.11
C PRO A 147 28.50 0.47 -10.68
N LEU A 148 28.13 -0.37 -9.72
CA LEU A 148 28.26 -0.03 -8.31
C LEU A 148 29.74 -0.04 -7.91
N ASP A 149 30.21 1.07 -7.36
CA ASP A 149 31.54 1.17 -6.76
C ASP A 149 31.40 1.42 -5.24
N PRO A 150 31.48 0.36 -4.41
CA PRO A 150 31.35 0.49 -2.96
C PRO A 150 32.42 1.38 -2.30
N THR A 151 33.50 1.72 -3.01
CA THR A 151 34.59 2.56 -2.47
C THR A 151 34.30 4.06 -2.55
N GLN A 152 33.33 4.47 -3.38
CA GLN A 152 32.90 5.86 -3.54
C GLN A 152 31.68 6.21 -2.68
N GLU A 153 31.23 5.30 -1.84
CA GLU A 153 30.10 5.52 -0.94
C GLU A 153 30.42 6.58 0.12
N PRO A 154 29.42 7.37 0.55
CA PRO A 154 29.61 8.31 1.66
C PRO A 154 30.20 7.62 2.89
N ILE A 155 31.36 8.12 3.33
CA ILE A 155 32.05 7.62 4.52
C ILE A 155 31.21 7.88 5.76
N PHE A 156 31.32 6.98 6.75
CA PHE A 156 30.72 7.24 8.05
C PHE A 156 31.42 8.45 8.71
N PRO A 157 30.68 9.42 9.29
CA PRO A 157 31.27 10.64 9.83
C PRO A 157 32.39 10.35 10.85
N PRO A 158 33.65 10.78 10.60
CA PRO A 158 34.77 10.47 11.49
C PRO A 158 34.58 10.97 12.92
N GLU A 159 33.90 12.12 13.11
CA GLU A 159 33.59 12.66 14.44
C GLU A 159 32.82 11.65 15.30
N LEU A 160 31.88 10.91 14.69
CA LEU A 160 31.10 9.89 15.38
C LEU A 160 31.92 8.64 15.72
N MET A 161 33.09 8.41 15.11
CA MET A 161 33.99 7.29 15.46
C MET A 161 35.03 7.68 16.51
N VAL A 162 35.56 8.90 16.44
CA VAL A 162 36.68 9.36 17.28
C VAL A 162 36.30 9.33 18.77
N ARG A 163 35.06 9.72 19.11
CA ARG A 163 34.56 9.67 20.50
C ARG A 163 34.60 8.27 21.10
N TRP A 164 34.37 7.23 20.30
CA TRP A 164 34.42 5.84 20.76
C TRP A 164 35.84 5.28 20.87
N ARG A 165 36.76 5.73 20.01
CA ARG A 165 38.16 5.30 20.02
C ARG A 165 38.97 5.96 21.14
N MET A 166 38.72 7.24 21.43
CA MET A 166 39.39 7.95 22.53
C MET A 166 38.94 7.49 23.91
N ALA A 167 37.74 6.90 24.02
CA ALA A 167 37.22 6.29 25.24
C ALA A 167 37.55 4.79 25.37
N ASN A 168 38.61 4.29 24.70
CA ASN A 168 39.09 2.90 24.86
C ASN A 168 38.01 1.80 24.70
N CYS A 169 36.99 2.03 23.85
CA CYS A 169 35.78 1.20 23.72
C CYS A 169 34.81 1.16 24.93
N GLN A 170 35.11 1.81 26.07
CA GLN A 170 34.17 2.06 27.17
C GLN A 170 33.79 3.55 27.21
N PRO A 171 32.67 3.95 26.57
CA PRO A 171 32.34 5.36 26.38
C PRO A 171 31.92 6.02 27.71
N ASP A 172 32.32 7.27 27.92
CA ASP A 172 31.80 8.14 28.97
C ASP A 172 30.38 8.63 28.58
N LEU A 173 29.48 7.70 28.21
CA LEU A 173 28.09 8.01 27.89
C LEU A 173 27.45 8.55 29.16
N LYS A 174 26.97 9.78 29.08
CA LYS A 174 26.19 10.41 30.15
C LYS A 174 24.72 10.28 29.82
N GLN A 175 23.91 10.09 30.86
CA GLN A 175 22.46 10.18 30.72
C GLN A 175 22.09 11.51 30.05
N VAL A 176 21.26 11.44 29.02
CA VAL A 176 20.73 12.65 28.35
C VAL A 176 19.24 12.81 28.64
N CYS A 177 18.80 14.06 28.78
CA CYS A 177 17.41 14.42 29.03
C CYS A 177 17.00 15.54 28.06
N PHE A 178 16.04 15.27 27.19
CA PHE A 178 15.45 16.25 26.29
C PHE A 178 14.06 16.65 26.80
N LYS A 179 13.77 17.94 26.85
CA LYS A 179 12.47 18.48 27.30
C LYS A 179 11.80 19.21 26.14
N GLY A 180 10.65 18.70 25.71
CA GLY A 180 9.76 19.41 24.79
C GLY A 180 8.64 20.14 25.53
N GLU A 181 7.67 20.66 24.77
CA GLU A 181 6.50 21.37 25.30
C GLU A 181 5.67 20.52 26.28
N ARG A 182 5.53 19.21 26.01
CA ARG A 182 4.63 18.30 26.75
C ARG A 182 5.26 16.98 27.23
N VAL A 183 6.47 16.66 26.75
CA VAL A 183 7.11 15.35 26.95
C VAL A 183 8.57 15.55 27.32
N MET A 184 9.01 14.78 28.31
CA MET A 184 10.41 14.63 28.72
C MET A 184 10.92 13.25 28.25
N TRP A 185 12.01 13.24 27.49
CA TRP A 185 12.70 12.04 27.04
C TRP A 185 13.99 11.86 27.84
N ILE A 186 14.15 10.72 28.51
CA ILE A 186 15.36 10.39 29.28
C ILE A 186 15.99 9.14 28.69
N GLN A 187 17.28 9.21 28.37
CA GLN A 187 18.06 8.10 27.84
C GLN A 187 19.09 7.64 28.89
N PRO A 188 18.77 6.63 29.71
CA PRO A 188 19.71 6.06 30.65
C PRO A 188 20.84 5.30 29.95
N THR A 189 21.96 5.22 30.64
CA THR A 189 23.19 4.57 30.16
C THR A 189 23.47 3.25 30.87
N THR A 190 22.95 3.09 32.09
CA THR A 190 23.10 1.87 32.89
C THR A 190 21.76 1.28 33.30
N LEU A 191 21.74 -0.02 33.59
CA LEU A 191 20.54 -0.69 34.10
C LEU A 191 20.08 -0.10 35.43
N GLN A 192 21.02 0.29 36.31
CA GLN A 192 20.72 0.89 37.61
C GLN A 192 19.99 2.22 37.46
N GLU A 193 20.43 3.09 36.54
CA GLU A 193 19.73 4.34 36.22
C GLU A 193 18.31 4.06 35.73
N LEU A 194 18.14 3.09 34.83
CA LEU A 194 16.83 2.74 34.28
C LEU A 194 15.85 2.30 35.36
N VAL A 195 16.23 1.38 36.25
CA VAL A 195 15.32 0.88 37.29
C VAL A 195 15.00 1.96 38.33
N THR A 196 15.96 2.84 38.65
CA THR A 196 15.71 4.00 39.52
C THR A 196 14.73 4.98 38.87
N LEU A 197 14.91 5.29 37.59
CA LEU A 197 13.99 6.14 36.84
C LEU A 197 12.61 5.51 36.69
N LYS A 198 12.53 4.19 36.53
CA LYS A 198 11.26 3.47 36.42
C LYS A 198 10.51 3.46 37.75
N SER A 199 11.21 3.36 38.87
CA SER A 199 10.64 3.52 40.21
C SER A 199 10.16 4.95 40.46
N GLN A 200 10.92 5.96 40.02
CA GLN A 200 10.52 7.37 40.12
C GLN A 200 9.33 7.72 39.22
N TYR A 201 9.27 7.14 38.02
CA TYR A 201 8.21 7.35 37.03
C TYR A 201 7.57 6.02 36.60
N PRO A 202 6.75 5.37 37.45
CA PRO A 202 6.18 4.05 37.15
C PRO A 202 5.31 4.04 35.89
N ASN A 203 4.67 5.16 35.57
CA ASN A 203 3.84 5.32 34.37
C ASN A 203 4.63 5.70 33.11
N ALA A 204 5.95 5.93 33.21
CA ALA A 204 6.77 6.25 32.05
C ALA A 204 6.81 5.07 31.07
N LYS A 205 6.69 5.39 29.78
CA LYS A 205 6.78 4.39 28.72
C LYS A 205 8.23 4.16 28.32
N LEU A 206 8.60 2.89 28.18
CA LEU A 206 9.85 2.49 27.57
C LEU A 206 9.71 2.60 26.04
N VAL A 207 10.63 3.29 25.39
CA VAL A 207 10.63 3.48 23.93
C VAL A 207 11.98 3.07 23.35
N VAL A 208 11.93 2.13 22.40
CA VAL A 208 13.07 1.71 21.59
C VAL A 208 12.79 2.02 20.11
N GLY A 209 12.01 1.18 19.43
CA GLY A 209 11.65 1.37 18.01
C GLY A 209 10.45 2.29 17.77
N ASN A 210 9.71 2.68 18.81
CA ASN A 210 8.59 3.63 18.79
C ASN A 210 7.39 3.31 17.87
N THR A 211 7.31 2.17 17.19
CA THR A 211 6.18 1.89 16.27
C THR A 211 4.87 1.45 16.96
N GLU A 212 4.84 1.21 18.28
CA GLU A 212 3.57 1.12 19.05
C GLU A 212 3.28 2.45 19.75
N VAL A 213 4.18 2.94 20.60
CA VAL A 213 3.99 4.19 21.36
C VAL A 213 3.75 5.38 20.44
N GLY A 214 4.49 5.51 19.33
CA GLY A 214 4.27 6.54 18.32
C GLY A 214 2.87 6.46 17.68
N ILE A 215 2.37 5.25 17.42
CA ILE A 215 1.01 5.03 16.90
C ILE A 215 -0.06 5.36 17.95
N GLU A 216 0.16 4.99 19.21
CA GLU A 216 -0.73 5.34 20.32
C GLU A 216 -0.82 6.86 20.51
N MET A 217 0.31 7.56 20.48
CA MET A 217 0.35 9.01 20.61
C MET A 217 -0.33 9.69 19.42
N ARG A 218 -0.10 9.18 18.20
CA ARG A 218 -0.58 9.78 16.96
C ARG A 218 -2.06 9.51 16.68
N LEU A 219 -2.44 8.24 16.67
CA LEU A 219 -3.76 7.77 16.22
C LEU A 219 -4.74 7.53 17.39
N LYS A 220 -4.24 7.21 18.59
CA LYS A 220 -5.08 6.96 19.79
C LYS A 220 -5.08 8.14 20.76
N ASN A 221 -4.41 9.24 20.43
CA ASN A 221 -4.34 10.48 21.23
C ASN A 221 -3.82 10.27 22.66
N MET A 222 -2.97 9.27 22.87
CA MET A 222 -2.37 9.03 24.18
C MET A 222 -1.22 10.02 24.43
N LEU A 223 -1.12 10.56 25.64
CA LEU A 223 0.00 11.42 26.03
C LEU A 223 0.82 10.73 27.12
N TYR A 224 2.13 10.62 26.87
CA TYR A 224 3.10 10.08 27.81
C TYR A 224 4.06 11.20 28.23
N PRO A 225 3.87 11.81 29.41
CA PRO A 225 4.68 12.96 29.84
C PRO A 225 6.16 12.63 30.03
N VAL A 226 6.47 11.37 30.35
CA VAL A 226 7.84 10.88 30.52
C VAL A 226 8.04 9.64 29.66
N ILE A 227 9.10 9.66 28.86
CA ILE A 227 9.58 8.53 28.06
C ILE A 227 10.99 8.16 28.53
N LEU A 228 11.22 6.86 28.73
CA LEU A 228 12.52 6.29 29.05
C LEU A 228 13.03 5.49 27.85
N ALA A 229 14.26 5.75 27.41
CA ALA A 229 14.84 5.15 26.20
C ALA A 229 16.04 4.26 26.54
N PRO A 230 15.83 2.96 26.79
CA PRO A 230 16.86 2.05 27.31
C PRO A 230 17.85 1.52 26.25
N ALA A 231 17.91 2.12 25.06
CA ALA A 231 18.62 1.58 23.90
C ALA A 231 20.14 1.43 24.09
N TRP A 232 20.74 2.16 25.03
CA TRP A 232 22.18 2.14 25.28
C TRP A 232 22.63 1.14 26.35
N ILE A 233 21.69 0.53 27.07
CA ILE A 233 22.00 -0.32 28.21
C ILE A 233 22.57 -1.67 27.72
N PRO A 234 23.84 -2.01 28.04
CA PRO A 234 24.49 -3.22 27.52
C PRO A 234 23.79 -4.52 27.92
N GLU A 235 23.27 -4.61 29.14
CA GLU A 235 22.60 -5.80 29.69
C GLU A 235 21.32 -6.13 28.92
N MET A 236 20.65 -5.12 28.36
CA MET A 236 19.48 -5.33 27.51
C MET A 236 19.88 -5.67 26.04
N ASN A 237 21.19 -5.87 25.79
CA ASN A 237 21.83 -5.91 24.46
C ASN A 237 22.92 -7.00 24.19
N ALA A 238 23.25 -7.97 25.06
CA ALA A 238 24.32 -8.95 24.80
C ALA A 238 23.99 -10.18 23.88
N VAL A 239 23.12 -11.10 24.33
CA VAL A 239 22.87 -12.50 23.86
C VAL A 239 23.88 -13.51 24.40
N GLN A 240 23.37 -14.53 25.11
CA GLN A 240 24.13 -15.60 25.75
C GLN A 240 23.55 -16.97 25.38
N HIS A 241 24.40 -17.96 25.18
CA HIS A 241 23.99 -19.36 24.98
C HIS A 241 24.22 -20.11 26.29
N THR A 242 23.17 -20.71 26.86
CA THR A 242 23.24 -21.51 28.08
C THR A 242 23.11 -23.01 27.74
N GLU A 243 23.34 -23.89 28.72
CA GLU A 243 23.17 -25.34 28.53
C GLU A 243 21.69 -25.76 28.41
N THR A 244 20.77 -24.96 28.97
CA THR A 244 19.32 -25.24 29.02
C THR A 244 18.52 -24.57 27.89
N GLY A 245 19.13 -23.62 27.18
CA GLY A 245 18.46 -22.81 26.16
C GLY A 245 19.36 -21.69 25.65
N GLU A 246 18.77 -20.71 24.96
CA GLU A 246 19.43 -19.45 24.69
C GLU A 246 18.88 -18.38 25.64
N GLU A 247 19.75 -17.76 26.45
CA GLU A 247 19.41 -16.52 27.17
C GLU A 247 19.61 -15.36 26.20
N LYS A 248 18.51 -14.84 25.65
CA LYS A 248 18.59 -13.73 24.69
C LYS A 248 18.52 -12.39 25.42
N GLU A 249 19.43 -11.50 25.03
CA GLU A 249 19.44 -10.11 25.47
C GLU A 249 19.74 -9.26 24.23
N ARG A 250 18.76 -8.83 23.42
CA ARG A 250 19.03 -7.71 22.47
C ARG A 250 17.83 -6.87 22.08
N GLN A 251 17.92 -5.57 22.38
CA GLN A 251 17.17 -4.50 21.68
C GLN A 251 17.67 -4.32 20.23
N TYR A 252 17.79 -5.44 19.51
CA TYR A 252 17.83 -5.54 18.07
C TYR A 252 16.76 -4.63 17.46
N LEU A 253 17.15 -3.89 16.43
CA LEU A 253 16.21 -3.75 15.32
C LEU A 253 16.07 -5.13 14.67
N LEU A 254 14.85 -5.50 14.28
CA LEU A 254 14.46 -6.79 13.69
C LEU A 254 15.54 -7.41 12.78
N SER A 255 16.10 -6.58 11.91
CA SER A 255 17.03 -6.91 10.84
C SER A 255 18.45 -7.30 11.29
N GLU A 256 18.90 -6.89 12.50
CA GLU A 256 20.26 -7.19 12.98
C GLU A 256 20.44 -8.68 13.34
N TRP A 257 19.40 -9.37 13.82
CA TRP A 257 19.53 -10.77 14.23
C TRP A 257 19.51 -11.74 13.04
N GLU A 258 18.63 -11.50 12.05
CA GLU A 258 18.57 -12.29 10.81
C GLU A 258 19.95 -12.41 10.13
N LEU A 259 20.69 -11.29 10.11
CA LEU A 259 22.05 -11.22 9.56
C LEU A 259 23.08 -12.02 10.34
N GLN A 260 22.93 -12.17 11.66
CA GLN A 260 23.91 -12.87 12.50
C GLN A 260 23.67 -14.39 12.52
N TYR A 261 22.43 -14.83 12.39
CA TYR A 261 22.04 -16.25 12.49
C TYR A 261 22.14 -17.02 11.16
N LYS A 262 21.94 -16.36 10.00
CA LYS A 262 22.23 -16.94 8.66
C LYS A 262 23.72 -17.34 8.48
N ARG A 263 24.59 -16.98 9.43
CA ARG A 263 26.04 -17.27 9.44
C ARG A 263 26.45 -18.51 10.27
N LYS A 264 25.52 -19.14 11.01
CA LYS A 264 25.78 -20.36 11.80
C LYS A 264 24.57 -21.32 11.77
N THR A 265 24.52 -22.20 10.76
CA THR A 265 23.66 -23.41 10.76
C THR A 265 24.23 -24.44 9.77
N VAL A 266 24.26 -25.72 10.16
CA VAL A 266 24.50 -26.88 9.30
C VAL A 266 23.15 -27.34 8.71
N SER A 267 23.19 -27.75 7.44
CA SER A 267 22.13 -28.05 6.47
C SER A 267 20.90 -28.91 6.88
N TYR A 268 20.71 -29.31 8.13
CA TYR A 268 19.61 -30.22 8.52
C TYR A 268 18.56 -29.60 9.47
N PHE A 269 18.84 -28.41 10.02
CA PHE A 269 17.97 -27.70 10.99
C PHE A 269 17.31 -26.42 10.45
N CYS A 270 17.54 -26.10 9.18
CA CYS A 270 17.33 -24.75 8.65
C CYS A 270 15.86 -24.36 8.42
N SER A 271 14.91 -25.31 8.25
CA SER A 271 13.50 -24.96 7.99
C SER A 271 12.70 -24.63 9.25
N CYS A 272 13.00 -25.28 10.38
CA CYS A 272 12.34 -25.01 11.66
C CYS A 272 12.96 -23.80 12.37
N PHE A 273 14.26 -23.53 12.16
CA PHE A 273 14.97 -22.42 12.82
C PHE A 273 15.02 -21.13 12.00
N SER A 274 14.98 -21.15 10.66
CA SER A 274 14.82 -19.89 9.90
C SER A 274 13.46 -19.25 10.18
N HIS A 275 12.43 -20.08 10.33
CA HIS A 275 11.11 -19.68 10.80
C HIS A 275 11.18 -19.18 12.24
N ALA A 276 11.81 -19.90 13.17
CA ALA A 276 12.03 -19.38 14.53
C ALA A 276 12.81 -18.05 14.57
N CYS A 277 13.65 -17.77 13.58
CA CYS A 277 14.38 -16.52 13.42
C CYS A 277 13.54 -15.37 12.86
N ASP A 278 12.64 -15.64 11.90
CA ASP A 278 11.61 -14.70 11.45
C ASP A 278 10.49 -14.51 12.50
N GLN A 279 10.37 -15.42 13.47
CA GLN A 279 9.34 -15.47 14.51
C GLN A 279 9.78 -14.85 15.85
N VAL A 280 11.07 -14.97 16.20
CA VAL A 280 11.68 -14.21 17.32
C VAL A 280 12.16 -12.82 16.87
N ARG A 281 12.03 -12.48 15.59
CA ARG A 281 11.98 -11.11 15.02
C ARG A 281 11.06 -10.20 15.86
N ASP A 282 9.88 -10.71 16.25
CA ASP A 282 8.85 -10.03 17.03
C ASP A 282 9.17 -9.93 18.55
N MET A 283 10.16 -10.66 19.06
CA MET A 283 10.21 -11.05 20.48
C MET A 283 10.37 -9.92 21.51
N LEU A 284 11.14 -8.86 21.24
CA LEU A 284 11.35 -7.76 22.20
C LEU A 284 10.44 -6.54 21.94
N TYR A 285 9.64 -6.60 20.88
CA TYR A 285 8.49 -5.74 20.66
C TYR A 285 7.22 -6.29 21.31
N HIS A 286 7.02 -7.60 21.14
CA HIS A 286 5.72 -8.23 21.27
C HIS A 286 5.33 -8.66 22.67
N ILE A 287 6.16 -8.42 23.69
CA ILE A 287 5.67 -8.52 25.07
C ILE A 287 4.57 -7.46 25.35
N TYR A 288 4.48 -6.42 24.52
CA TYR A 288 3.41 -5.41 24.58
C TYR A 288 2.50 -5.33 23.34
N SER A 289 2.68 -6.18 22.31
CA SER A 289 1.81 -6.21 21.11
C SER A 289 1.11 -7.56 20.95
N PHE A 290 -0.18 -7.57 21.31
CA PHE A 290 -1.07 -8.71 21.65
C PHE A 290 -1.34 -9.74 20.55
N HIS A 291 -0.99 -9.44 19.31
CA HIS A 291 -1.38 -10.26 18.17
C HIS A 291 -0.37 -11.38 17.88
N SER A 292 0.94 -11.16 18.06
CA SER A 292 1.99 -12.16 17.74
C SER A 292 2.55 -12.94 18.94
N SER A 293 2.05 -12.74 20.17
CA SER A 293 2.61 -13.38 21.37
C SER A 293 2.28 -14.87 21.50
N SER A 294 1.46 -15.42 20.60
CA SER A 294 1.02 -16.83 20.62
C SER A 294 2.19 -17.79 20.48
N GLU A 295 3.06 -17.59 19.50
CA GLU A 295 4.20 -18.45 19.19
C GLU A 295 5.15 -18.62 20.39
N ILE A 296 5.44 -17.50 21.05
CA ILE A 296 6.33 -17.42 22.21
C ILE A 296 5.70 -18.09 23.44
N LEU A 297 4.42 -17.81 23.70
CA LEU A 297 3.69 -18.36 24.85
C LEU A 297 3.72 -19.90 24.88
N THR A 298 3.71 -20.54 23.70
CA THR A 298 3.70 -22.00 23.55
C THR A 298 4.98 -22.68 24.02
N HIS A 299 6.12 -21.99 23.94
CA HIS A 299 7.41 -22.47 24.46
C HIS A 299 7.56 -22.24 25.97
N SER A 300 6.65 -21.48 26.58
CA SER A 300 6.71 -21.09 28.00
C SER A 300 8.10 -20.57 28.44
N PRO A 301 8.64 -19.55 27.76
CA PRO A 301 9.95 -18.99 28.08
C PRO A 301 10.00 -18.43 29.50
N LEU A 302 11.21 -18.39 30.05
CA LEU A 302 11.47 -17.72 31.32
C LEU A 302 11.76 -16.24 31.06
N ILE A 303 10.97 -15.38 31.68
CA ILE A 303 11.05 -13.93 31.58
C ILE A 303 11.68 -13.41 32.86
N SER A 304 12.63 -12.49 32.74
CA SER A 304 13.32 -11.90 33.89
C SER A 304 13.01 -10.41 34.08
N PRO A 305 11.91 -10.03 34.77
CA PRO A 305 11.72 -8.66 35.21
C PRO A 305 12.77 -8.26 36.27
N CYS A 306 13.19 -6.99 36.24
CA CYS A 306 14.04 -6.41 37.28
C CYS A 306 13.51 -5.04 37.76
N SER A 307 13.80 -4.73 39.01
CA SER A 307 13.52 -3.44 39.65
C SER A 307 14.67 -3.05 40.58
N THR A 308 14.51 -1.97 41.35
CA THR A 308 15.44 -1.60 42.42
C THR A 308 15.51 -2.63 43.56
N GLU A 309 14.53 -3.53 43.68
CA GLU A 309 14.47 -4.57 44.71
C GLU A 309 15.17 -5.88 44.29
N GLY A 310 15.54 -6.02 43.01
CA GLY A 310 16.24 -7.18 42.47
C GLY A 310 15.65 -7.72 41.16
N LYS A 311 16.21 -8.86 40.70
CA LYS A 311 15.74 -9.63 39.55
C LYS A 311 14.83 -10.76 40.03
N ARG A 312 13.73 -11.02 39.33
CA ARG A 312 12.91 -12.22 39.52
C ARG A 312 12.68 -12.92 38.19
N THR A 313 12.34 -14.20 38.24
CA THR A 313 12.04 -14.99 37.03
C THR A 313 10.56 -15.40 37.04
N VAL A 314 9.91 -15.30 35.88
CA VAL A 314 8.50 -15.61 35.68
C VAL A 314 8.35 -16.41 34.41
N THR A 315 7.61 -17.51 34.45
CA THR A 315 7.28 -18.27 33.24
C THR A 315 6.20 -17.52 32.44
N MET A 316 6.38 -17.43 31.12
CA MET A 316 5.34 -16.92 30.23
C MET A 316 4.30 -18.01 29.97
N ASP A 317 3.24 -18.05 30.79
CA ASP A 317 2.15 -19.04 30.74
C ASP A 317 0.77 -18.35 30.63
N GLU A 318 -0.32 -19.10 30.83
CA GLU A 318 -1.69 -18.57 30.77
C GLU A 318 -1.97 -17.41 31.74
N LYS A 319 -1.12 -17.19 32.75
CA LYS A 319 -1.26 -16.13 33.76
C LYS A 319 -0.43 -14.89 33.43
N PHE A 320 0.44 -14.96 32.42
CA PHE A 320 1.30 -13.83 32.05
C PHE A 320 0.49 -12.62 31.57
N PHE A 321 -0.53 -12.85 30.74
CA PHE A 321 -1.45 -11.81 30.28
C PHE A 321 -2.63 -11.67 31.24
N THR A 322 -2.58 -10.67 32.12
CA THR A 322 -3.57 -10.46 33.18
C THR A 322 -4.83 -9.71 32.72
N GLY A 323 -4.82 -9.19 31.48
CA GLY A 323 -5.97 -8.55 30.86
C GLY A 323 -5.61 -7.80 29.59
N TYR A 324 -6.60 -7.13 28.98
CA TYR A 324 -6.36 -6.33 27.77
C TYR A 324 -5.30 -5.27 28.03
N ARG A 325 -4.19 -5.36 27.27
CA ARG A 325 -3.04 -4.46 27.41
C ARG A 325 -2.27 -4.53 28.72
N LYS A 326 -2.35 -5.65 29.45
CA LYS A 326 -1.71 -5.83 30.75
C LYS A 326 -0.93 -7.15 30.82
N THR A 327 0.19 -7.11 31.53
CA THR A 327 1.03 -8.28 31.83
C THR A 327 1.22 -8.40 33.35
N ILE A 328 1.89 -9.45 33.80
CA ILE A 328 2.30 -9.66 35.20
C ILE A 328 3.52 -8.80 35.63
N VAL A 329 4.12 -8.05 34.69
CA VAL A 329 5.24 -7.13 34.99
C VAL A 329 4.68 -5.91 35.72
N LYS A 330 5.26 -5.59 36.88
CA LYS A 330 4.79 -4.47 37.71
C LYS A 330 5.18 -3.11 37.09
N PRO A 331 4.45 -2.01 37.40
CA PRO A 331 4.75 -0.69 36.83
C PRO A 331 6.18 -0.18 37.06
N GLU A 332 6.80 -0.54 38.17
CA GLU A 332 8.17 -0.20 38.58
C GLU A 332 9.24 -1.15 38.02
N GLU A 333 8.83 -2.28 37.41
CA GLU A 333 9.73 -3.26 36.82
C GLU A 333 10.01 -2.93 35.35
N VAL A 334 11.17 -3.37 34.88
CA VAL A 334 11.53 -3.42 33.46
C VAL A 334 11.84 -4.86 33.07
N LEU A 335 11.54 -5.20 31.82
CA LEU A 335 11.90 -6.49 31.27
C LEU A 335 13.39 -6.49 30.90
N LEU A 336 14.19 -7.36 31.54
CA LEU A 336 15.63 -7.47 31.26
C LEU A 336 15.94 -8.48 30.16
N SER A 337 15.52 -9.74 30.32
CA SER A 337 15.84 -10.84 29.39
C SER A 337 14.69 -11.84 29.23
N VAL A 338 14.75 -12.61 28.14
CA VAL A 338 13.84 -13.72 27.82
C VAL A 338 14.68 -14.94 27.44
N GLU A 339 14.52 -16.05 28.15
CA GLU A 339 15.18 -17.32 27.88
C GLU A 339 14.24 -18.23 27.08
N ILE A 340 14.70 -18.66 25.90
CA ILE A 340 13.97 -19.62 25.06
C ILE A 340 14.65 -20.99 25.18
N PRO A 341 13.94 -22.02 25.67
CA PRO A 341 14.51 -23.35 25.83
C PRO A 341 14.73 -24.04 24.48
N TYR A 342 15.75 -24.90 24.40
CA TYR A 342 15.93 -25.80 23.25
C TYR A 342 14.81 -26.85 23.21
N SER A 343 14.46 -27.29 22.00
CA SER A 343 13.54 -28.42 21.81
C SER A 343 14.16 -29.72 22.31
N LYS A 344 13.38 -30.52 23.03
CA LYS A 344 13.73 -31.87 23.49
C LYS A 344 13.60 -32.90 22.37
N GLU A 345 14.23 -34.06 22.56
CA GLU A 345 13.98 -35.19 21.68
C GLU A 345 12.51 -35.63 21.76
N GLY A 346 11.89 -35.89 20.60
CA GLY A 346 10.45 -36.20 20.53
C GLY A 346 9.53 -34.97 20.66
N GLU A 347 10.08 -33.76 20.65
CA GLU A 347 9.33 -32.51 20.68
C GLU A 347 9.24 -31.87 19.29
N TYR A 348 8.05 -31.40 18.93
CA TYR A 348 7.78 -30.75 17.66
C TYR A 348 7.03 -29.45 17.85
N PHE A 349 7.37 -28.46 17.02
CA PHE A 349 6.76 -27.13 17.03
C PHE A 349 6.37 -26.70 15.60
N SER A 350 5.31 -25.92 15.48
CA SER A 350 4.95 -25.15 14.28
C SER A 350 4.18 -23.89 14.65
N ALA A 351 4.29 -22.88 13.81
CA ALA A 351 3.54 -21.63 13.93
C ALA A 351 2.88 -21.30 12.59
N PHE A 352 1.69 -20.71 12.66
CA PHE A 352 0.92 -20.34 11.48
C PHE A 352 0.26 -18.97 11.67
N LYS A 353 0.18 -18.21 10.58
CA LYS A 353 -0.42 -16.87 10.54
C LYS A 353 -1.25 -16.74 9.27
N GLN A 354 -2.44 -16.16 9.39
CA GLN A 354 -3.24 -15.70 8.26
C GLN A 354 -3.60 -14.23 8.43
N ALA A 355 -3.50 -13.46 7.36
CA ALA A 355 -3.83 -12.03 7.30
C ALA A 355 -4.58 -11.70 5.99
N TYR A 356 -4.77 -10.43 5.63
CA TYR A 356 -5.33 -10.05 4.33
C TYR A 356 -4.28 -10.12 3.21
N ARG A 357 -3.02 -9.85 3.56
CA ARG A 357 -1.84 -9.96 2.68
C ARG A 357 -0.73 -10.73 3.39
N ARG A 358 0.11 -11.45 2.64
CA ARG A 358 1.23 -12.24 3.21
C ARG A 358 2.22 -11.37 3.98
N GLU A 359 2.76 -10.32 3.37
CA GLU A 359 3.77 -9.46 3.98
C GLU A 359 3.19 -8.14 4.57
N ASP A 360 3.85 -7.63 5.63
CA ASP A 360 3.54 -6.35 6.31
C ASP A 360 2.05 -6.20 6.68
N ASP A 361 1.49 -7.23 7.31
CA ASP A 361 0.09 -7.24 7.75
C ASP A 361 -0.11 -7.81 9.17
N ILE A 362 -1.16 -7.31 9.82
CA ILE A 362 -1.63 -7.74 11.14
C ILE A 362 -2.38 -9.07 10.96
N ALA A 363 -2.06 -10.05 11.79
CA ALA A 363 -2.72 -11.36 11.75
C ALA A 363 -4.22 -11.24 12.08
N ILE A 364 -5.05 -11.91 11.28
CA ILE A 364 -6.45 -12.18 11.59
C ILE A 364 -6.52 -13.27 12.66
N VAL A 365 -5.80 -14.38 12.43
CA VAL A 365 -5.48 -15.41 13.42
C VAL A 365 -4.01 -15.78 13.27
N THR A 366 -3.34 -15.99 14.39
CA THR A 366 -2.02 -16.62 14.46
C THR A 366 -1.99 -17.64 15.59
N CYS A 367 -1.09 -18.60 15.54
CA CYS A 367 -0.96 -19.63 16.56
C CYS A 367 0.48 -20.14 16.71
N GLY A 368 0.80 -20.61 17.91
CA GLY A 368 1.96 -21.45 18.19
C GLY A 368 1.50 -22.81 18.70
N MET A 369 2.00 -23.88 18.10
CA MET A 369 1.62 -25.26 18.45
C MET A 369 2.84 -26.10 18.77
N ARG A 370 2.82 -26.76 19.93
CA ARG A 370 3.90 -27.65 20.39
C ARG A 370 3.34 -28.96 20.90
N VAL A 371 4.02 -30.06 20.58
CA VAL A 371 3.73 -31.38 21.11
C VAL A 371 5.03 -32.08 21.51
N LEU A 372 5.03 -32.71 22.68
CA LEU A 372 6.07 -33.61 23.16
C LEU A 372 5.48 -35.01 23.27
N PHE A 373 6.18 -36.01 22.73
CA PHE A 373 5.77 -37.41 22.80
C PHE A 373 6.49 -38.17 23.91
N GLN A 374 5.84 -39.21 24.45
CA GLN A 374 6.51 -40.19 25.30
C GLN A 374 7.60 -40.89 24.49
N HIS A 375 8.77 -41.08 25.10
CA HIS A 375 9.97 -41.57 24.41
C HIS A 375 9.71 -42.84 23.57
N GLY A 376 10.05 -42.79 22.28
CA GLY A 376 9.91 -43.90 21.34
C GLY A 376 8.47 -44.20 20.88
N THR A 377 7.48 -43.38 21.25
CA THR A 377 6.06 -43.59 20.90
C THR A 377 5.46 -42.40 20.15
N SER A 378 4.24 -42.56 19.63
CA SER A 378 3.40 -41.46 19.13
C SER A 378 2.36 -40.99 20.16
N ARG A 379 2.58 -41.30 21.45
CA ARG A 379 1.64 -40.97 22.52
C ARG A 379 1.98 -39.62 23.13
N VAL A 380 1.02 -38.70 23.15
CA VAL A 380 1.20 -37.32 23.59
C VAL A 380 1.55 -37.29 25.09
N GLN A 381 2.72 -36.76 25.42
CA GLN A 381 3.13 -36.48 26.80
C GLN A 381 2.69 -35.07 27.22
N GLU A 382 2.86 -34.09 26.33
CA GLU A 382 2.47 -32.71 26.57
C GLU A 382 2.07 -32.06 25.24
N VAL A 383 1.06 -31.20 25.25
CA VAL A 383 0.67 -30.41 24.09
C VAL A 383 0.28 -29.01 24.54
N LYS A 384 0.69 -28.00 23.77
CA LYS A 384 0.33 -26.60 24.00
C LYS A 384 -0.11 -25.98 22.67
N LEU A 385 -1.30 -25.40 22.68
CA LEU A 385 -1.90 -24.72 21.53
C LEU A 385 -2.29 -23.31 21.95
N SER A 386 -1.61 -22.31 21.40
CA SER A 386 -1.91 -20.90 21.66
C SER A 386 -2.49 -20.23 20.41
N TYR A 387 -3.35 -19.23 20.62
CA TYR A 387 -3.97 -18.48 19.53
C TYR A 387 -3.98 -16.98 19.82
N GLY A 388 -3.61 -16.20 18.81
CA GLY A 388 -3.81 -14.75 18.72
C GLY A 388 -4.98 -14.43 17.79
N GLY A 389 -5.67 -13.31 18.03
CA GLY A 389 -6.84 -12.89 17.23
C GLY A 389 -8.17 -13.54 17.62
N MET A 390 -8.15 -14.49 18.57
CA MET A 390 -9.35 -15.17 19.10
C MET A 390 -9.87 -14.57 20.43
N ALA A 391 -9.17 -13.61 21.02
CA ALA A 391 -9.55 -12.91 22.24
C ALA A 391 -8.84 -11.54 22.33
N PRO A 392 -9.18 -10.67 23.30
CA PRO A 392 -8.44 -9.42 23.53
C PRO A 392 -6.96 -9.61 23.90
N THR A 393 -6.59 -10.80 24.35
CA THR A 393 -5.22 -11.24 24.62
C THR A 393 -4.92 -12.53 23.88
N THR A 394 -3.65 -12.92 23.80
CA THR A 394 -3.28 -14.29 23.42
C THR A 394 -3.86 -15.28 24.44
N ILE A 395 -4.41 -16.41 23.97
CA ILE A 395 -5.03 -17.44 24.81
C ILE A 395 -4.47 -18.83 24.52
N LEU A 396 -4.53 -19.73 25.51
CA LEU A 396 -4.17 -21.15 25.39
C LEU A 396 -5.45 -22.02 25.39
N ALA A 397 -5.49 -23.03 24.53
CA ALA A 397 -6.58 -24.02 24.46
C ALA A 397 -6.45 -25.06 25.58
N LEU A 398 -6.53 -24.62 26.84
CA LEU A 398 -6.18 -25.45 28.00
C LEU A 398 -7.04 -26.71 28.10
N LYS A 399 -8.35 -26.59 27.87
CA LYS A 399 -9.27 -27.75 27.96
C LYS A 399 -8.95 -28.76 26.87
N THR A 400 -8.76 -28.30 25.64
CA THR A 400 -8.34 -29.14 24.53
C THR A 400 -7.00 -29.82 24.84
N CYS A 401 -5.99 -29.07 25.29
CA CYS A 401 -4.67 -29.62 25.58
C CYS A 401 -4.69 -30.70 26.68
N GLN A 402 -5.50 -30.49 27.72
CA GLN A 402 -5.70 -31.48 28.79
C GLN A 402 -6.30 -32.79 28.25
N GLU A 403 -7.34 -32.69 27.41
CA GLU A 403 -8.01 -33.85 26.83
C GLU A 403 -7.12 -34.63 25.83
N LEU A 404 -6.25 -33.94 25.09
CA LEU A 404 -5.34 -34.57 24.13
C LEU A 404 -4.13 -35.26 24.80
N THR A 405 -3.80 -34.88 26.03
CA THR A 405 -2.68 -35.47 26.76
C THR A 405 -2.93 -36.95 27.03
N GLY A 406 -1.94 -37.80 26.74
CA GLY A 406 -2.03 -39.26 26.90
C GLY A 406 -2.73 -40.00 25.77
N ARG A 407 -3.16 -39.33 24.69
CA ARG A 407 -3.73 -39.96 23.49
C ARG A 407 -2.66 -40.24 22.43
N ASP A 408 -2.95 -41.15 21.50
CA ASP A 408 -2.07 -41.45 20.36
C ASP A 408 -2.32 -40.47 19.19
N TRP A 409 -1.24 -40.04 18.51
CA TRP A 409 -1.30 -39.13 17.36
C TRP A 409 -1.88 -39.81 16.11
N ASN A 410 -3.21 -39.87 16.03
CA ASN A 410 -3.94 -40.54 14.94
C ASN A 410 -5.19 -39.74 14.53
N GLU A 411 -5.92 -40.26 13.54
CA GLU A 411 -7.11 -39.61 12.98
C GLU A 411 -8.20 -39.33 14.02
N LYS A 412 -8.34 -40.22 15.02
CA LYS A 412 -9.30 -40.02 16.11
C LYS A 412 -8.90 -38.82 16.99
N LEU A 413 -7.60 -38.67 17.29
CA LEU A 413 -7.09 -37.50 18.01
C LEU A 413 -7.36 -36.22 17.22
N LEU A 414 -7.14 -36.23 15.91
CA LEU A 414 -7.45 -35.08 15.05
C LEU A 414 -8.94 -34.69 15.14
N GLN A 415 -9.84 -35.65 14.97
CA GLN A 415 -11.29 -35.40 15.02
C GLN A 415 -11.71 -34.86 16.40
N ASP A 416 -11.25 -35.48 17.48
CA ASP A 416 -11.57 -35.06 18.84
C ASP A 416 -11.03 -33.65 19.12
N ALA A 417 -9.78 -33.35 18.71
CA ALA A 417 -9.19 -32.03 18.85
C ALA A 417 -9.98 -30.95 18.11
N CYS A 418 -10.41 -31.20 16.86
CA CYS A 418 -11.20 -30.23 16.10
C CYS A 418 -12.55 -29.93 16.76
N HIS A 419 -13.25 -30.94 17.31
CA HIS A 419 -14.51 -30.73 18.03
C HIS A 419 -14.30 -29.93 19.32
N LEU A 420 -13.25 -30.25 20.10
CA LEU A 420 -12.91 -29.54 21.32
C LEU A 420 -12.53 -28.08 21.03
N LEU A 421 -11.69 -27.84 20.02
CA LEU A 421 -11.31 -26.48 19.59
C LEU A 421 -12.52 -25.68 19.09
N ALA A 422 -13.45 -26.29 18.34
CA ALA A 422 -14.63 -25.61 17.84
C ALA A 422 -15.55 -25.07 18.97
N GLY A 423 -15.56 -25.77 20.12
CA GLY A 423 -16.26 -25.37 21.33
C GLY A 423 -15.47 -24.44 22.25
N GLU A 424 -14.16 -24.64 22.40
CA GLU A 424 -13.30 -23.82 23.26
C GLU A 424 -12.96 -22.45 22.64
N MET A 425 -12.77 -22.42 21.32
CA MET A 425 -12.44 -21.21 20.54
C MET A 425 -13.71 -20.53 19.99
N ASP A 426 -14.75 -20.45 20.79
CA ASP A 426 -15.99 -19.79 20.40
C ASP A 426 -15.86 -18.26 20.42
N LEU A 427 -16.52 -17.61 19.47
CA LEU A 427 -16.49 -16.16 19.30
C LEU A 427 -17.91 -15.63 19.14
N SER A 428 -18.24 -14.58 19.91
CA SER A 428 -19.51 -13.87 19.74
C SER A 428 -19.66 -13.40 18.29
N PRO A 429 -20.86 -13.51 17.68
CA PRO A 429 -21.13 -12.94 16.35
C PRO A 429 -20.86 -11.43 16.24
N SER A 430 -20.86 -10.72 17.38
CA SER A 430 -20.56 -9.29 17.49
C SER A 430 -19.08 -8.98 17.81
N ALA A 431 -18.20 -9.99 17.76
CA ALA A 431 -16.81 -9.85 18.17
C ALA A 431 -16.06 -8.77 17.35
N PRO A 432 -15.24 -7.93 18.00
CA PRO A 432 -14.38 -6.97 17.30
C PRO A 432 -13.52 -7.64 16.22
N GLY A 433 -13.34 -6.95 15.10
CA GLY A 433 -12.66 -7.46 13.91
C GLY A 433 -13.57 -8.24 12.94
N GLY A 434 -14.77 -8.65 13.36
CA GLY A 434 -15.69 -9.43 12.51
C GLY A 434 -15.10 -10.80 12.17
N MET A 435 -15.28 -11.28 10.93
CA MET A 435 -14.62 -12.49 10.43
C MET A 435 -14.85 -13.75 11.29
N VAL A 436 -15.98 -13.83 12.01
CA VAL A 436 -16.14 -14.79 13.12
C VAL A 436 -16.05 -16.24 12.64
N GLU A 437 -16.79 -16.58 11.60
CA GLU A 437 -16.76 -17.92 10.98
C GLU A 437 -15.37 -18.28 10.47
N PHE A 438 -14.73 -17.34 9.77
CA PHE A 438 -13.39 -17.54 9.23
C PHE A 438 -12.34 -17.74 10.32
N ARG A 439 -12.37 -16.91 11.37
CA ARG A 439 -11.47 -17.01 12.52
C ARG A 439 -11.60 -18.35 13.23
N ARG A 440 -12.84 -18.81 13.47
CA ARG A 440 -13.11 -20.13 14.06
C ARG A 440 -12.62 -21.26 13.16
N THR A 441 -12.84 -21.16 11.86
CA THR A 441 -12.39 -22.16 10.89
C THR A 441 -10.85 -22.25 10.81
N LEU A 442 -10.15 -21.11 10.94
CA LEU A 442 -8.69 -21.07 10.94
C LEU A 442 -8.07 -21.80 12.14
N THR A 443 -8.70 -21.79 13.33
CA THR A 443 -8.12 -22.48 14.49
C THR A 443 -8.05 -23.99 14.29
N LEU A 444 -9.09 -24.56 13.66
CA LEU A 444 -9.17 -25.96 13.25
C LEU A 444 -8.20 -26.26 12.10
N SER A 445 -8.18 -25.39 11.09
CA SER A 445 -7.35 -25.57 9.89
C SER A 445 -5.85 -25.54 10.22
N PHE A 446 -5.41 -24.65 11.12
CA PHE A 446 -4.03 -24.64 11.60
C PHE A 446 -3.69 -25.87 12.42
N PHE A 447 -4.61 -26.38 13.25
CA PHE A 447 -4.38 -27.63 13.97
C PHE A 447 -4.25 -28.81 13.01
N PHE A 448 -5.04 -28.84 11.94
CA PHE A 448 -4.90 -29.85 10.89
C PHE A 448 -3.53 -29.77 10.18
N LYS A 449 -3.09 -28.58 9.78
CA LYS A 449 -1.73 -28.40 9.20
C LYS A 449 -0.64 -28.85 10.18
N PHE A 450 -0.79 -28.54 11.48
CA PHE A 450 0.13 -29.01 12.52
C PHE A 450 0.14 -30.54 12.65
N TYR A 451 -1.03 -31.16 12.70
CA TYR A 451 -1.20 -32.61 12.77
C TYR A 451 -0.46 -33.33 11.64
N LEU A 452 -0.69 -32.89 10.40
CA LEU A 452 -0.03 -33.46 9.21
C LEU A 452 1.49 -33.23 9.24
N THR A 453 1.93 -32.04 9.64
CA THR A 453 3.37 -31.70 9.74
C THR A 453 4.09 -32.60 10.74
N VAL A 454 3.49 -32.85 11.90
CA VAL A 454 4.05 -33.74 12.93
C VAL A 454 4.02 -35.20 12.46
N LEU A 455 2.94 -35.65 11.82
CA LEU A 455 2.83 -37.00 11.26
C LEU A 455 3.92 -37.27 10.20
N GLN A 456 4.19 -36.30 9.33
CA GLN A 456 5.27 -36.38 8.34
C GLN A 456 6.66 -36.44 9.00
N LYS A 457 6.87 -35.76 10.12
CA LYS A 457 8.14 -35.83 10.87
C LYS A 457 8.31 -37.16 11.61
N LEU A 458 7.26 -37.67 12.27
CA LEU A 458 7.28 -38.96 12.96
C LEU A 458 7.58 -40.13 12.00
N SER A 459 6.93 -40.14 10.82
CA SER A 459 7.12 -41.20 9.82
C SER A 459 8.56 -41.29 9.28
N LYS A 460 9.24 -40.16 9.09
CA LYS A 460 10.66 -40.12 8.70
C LYS A 460 11.59 -40.74 9.75
N HIS A 461 11.24 -40.67 11.03
CA HIS A 461 12.02 -41.28 12.12
C HIS A 461 11.68 -42.76 12.33
N GLN A 462 10.47 -43.18 11.99
CA GLN A 462 9.96 -44.54 12.24
C GLN A 462 10.15 -45.51 11.05
N ASN A 463 10.50 -45.01 9.86
CA ASN A 463 10.66 -45.77 8.60
C ASN A 463 9.41 -46.55 8.13
N GLY A 464 8.27 -46.40 8.81
CA GLY A 464 7.01 -47.03 8.42
C GLY A 464 6.37 -46.36 7.19
N PRO A 465 5.57 -47.08 6.39
CA PRO A 465 4.89 -46.50 5.25
C PRO A 465 3.75 -45.59 5.75
N VAL A 466 3.86 -44.28 5.52
CA VAL A 466 2.73 -43.35 5.68
C VAL A 466 2.46 -42.71 4.34
N SER A 467 1.31 -43.05 3.76
CA SER A 467 0.81 -42.43 2.53
C SER A 467 0.13 -41.10 2.86
N VAL A 468 0.92 -40.04 3.13
CA VAL A 468 0.44 -38.64 3.13
C VAL A 468 0.31 -38.10 1.69
N ALA A 469 0.33 -38.97 0.68
CA ALA A 469 0.56 -38.60 -0.72
C ALA A 469 -0.47 -37.59 -1.27
N ARG A 470 -1.73 -37.63 -0.79
CA ARG A 470 -2.79 -36.68 -1.21
C ARG A 470 -2.75 -35.35 -0.46
N GLU A 471 -2.23 -35.32 0.77
CA GLU A 471 -2.29 -34.17 1.68
C GLU A 471 -0.92 -33.48 1.86
N GLY A 472 0.11 -33.94 1.14
CA GLY A 472 1.49 -33.47 1.28
C GLY A 472 1.64 -31.95 1.09
N SER A 473 0.91 -31.36 0.14
CA SER A 473 0.93 -29.91 -0.11
C SER A 473 0.48 -29.08 1.09
N ALA A 474 -0.38 -29.60 1.97
CA ALA A 474 -0.82 -28.89 3.17
C ALA A 474 0.29 -28.69 4.21
N THR A 475 1.39 -29.46 4.11
CA THR A 475 2.57 -29.35 4.98
C THR A 475 3.67 -28.46 4.40
N GLU A 476 3.54 -28.06 3.13
CA GLU A 476 4.51 -27.18 2.49
C GLU A 476 4.38 -25.77 3.02
N LEU A 477 5.53 -25.18 3.36
CA LEU A 477 5.61 -23.77 3.73
C LEU A 477 5.69 -22.94 2.46
N PHE A 478 5.15 -21.72 2.53
CA PHE A 478 5.20 -20.80 1.41
C PHE A 478 6.64 -20.60 0.94
N HIS A 479 6.85 -20.70 -0.38
CA HIS A 479 8.11 -20.39 -1.04
C HIS A 479 7.87 -19.42 -2.19
N LYS A 480 8.81 -18.50 -2.36
CA LYS A 480 8.81 -17.55 -3.48
C LYS A 480 9.41 -18.23 -4.69
N ASP A 481 8.68 -18.20 -5.80
CA ASP A 481 9.21 -18.68 -7.07
C ASP A 481 10.04 -17.58 -7.75
N PRO A 482 11.06 -17.93 -8.55
CA PRO A 482 11.83 -16.94 -9.27
C PRO A 482 10.95 -16.10 -10.22
N ILE A 483 11.01 -14.78 -10.07
CA ILE A 483 10.22 -13.85 -10.91
C ILE A 483 10.69 -13.88 -12.36
N ALA A 484 9.74 -13.98 -13.29
CA ALA A 484 9.94 -13.87 -14.73
C ALA A 484 9.00 -12.82 -15.33
N SER A 485 9.49 -12.06 -16.30
CA SER A 485 8.64 -11.10 -17.03
C SER A 485 9.17 -10.89 -18.44
N THR A 486 8.29 -10.47 -19.35
CA THR A 486 8.66 -10.08 -20.72
C THR A 486 7.64 -9.08 -21.23
N GLN A 487 8.12 -7.96 -21.78
CA GLN A 487 7.29 -6.92 -22.33
C GLN A 487 7.52 -6.82 -23.83
N LEU A 488 6.51 -7.06 -24.67
CA LEU A 488 6.63 -7.06 -26.13
C LEU A 488 5.96 -5.83 -26.74
N PHE A 489 6.68 -5.12 -27.61
CA PHE A 489 6.13 -3.98 -28.35
C PHE A 489 6.74 -3.83 -29.74
N GLN A 490 6.02 -3.14 -30.62
CA GLN A 490 6.45 -2.89 -31.99
C GLN A 490 7.54 -1.82 -32.02
N GLU A 491 8.68 -2.15 -32.65
CA GLU A 491 9.74 -1.18 -32.93
C GLU A 491 9.26 -0.10 -33.91
N VAL A 492 9.85 1.08 -33.82
CA VAL A 492 9.58 2.18 -34.76
C VAL A 492 9.99 1.81 -36.21
N PRO A 493 9.37 2.41 -37.23
CA PRO A 493 9.72 2.15 -38.64
C PRO A 493 11.22 2.34 -38.93
N ARG A 494 11.78 1.48 -39.79
CA ARG A 494 13.16 1.62 -40.26
C ARG A 494 13.31 2.95 -41.01
N GLY A 495 14.26 3.78 -40.58
CA GLY A 495 14.49 5.12 -41.15
C GLY A 495 13.77 6.26 -40.43
N GLN A 496 12.97 5.99 -39.38
CA GLN A 496 12.50 7.06 -38.48
C GLN A 496 13.71 7.77 -37.88
N LEU A 497 13.72 9.11 -37.93
CA LEU A 497 14.80 9.93 -37.39
C LEU A 497 15.06 9.60 -35.92
N VAL A 498 16.32 9.71 -35.49
CA VAL A 498 16.70 9.46 -34.09
C VAL A 498 16.08 10.49 -33.16
N GLU A 499 15.97 11.74 -33.62
CA GLU A 499 15.33 12.84 -32.90
C GLU A 499 13.80 12.67 -32.78
N ASP A 500 13.19 11.91 -33.69
CA ASP A 500 11.78 11.56 -33.59
C ASP A 500 11.58 10.45 -32.56
N MET A 501 11.22 10.88 -31.35
CA MET A 501 11.06 10.01 -30.19
C MET A 501 9.67 9.36 -30.07
N VAL A 502 8.69 9.71 -30.90
CA VAL A 502 7.34 9.09 -30.80
C VAL A 502 7.42 7.61 -31.20
N GLY A 503 6.84 6.74 -30.37
CA GLY A 503 6.93 5.29 -30.47
C GLY A 503 8.18 4.68 -29.84
N ARG A 504 9.11 5.50 -29.32
CA ARG A 504 10.31 5.03 -28.60
C ARG A 504 10.06 5.03 -27.08
N PRO A 505 10.70 4.11 -26.32
CA PRO A 505 10.54 4.01 -24.86
C PRO A 505 11.31 5.11 -24.11
N LEU A 506 10.93 6.38 -24.34
CA LEU A 506 11.56 7.52 -23.66
C LEU A 506 11.23 7.48 -22.16
N VAL A 507 12.27 7.60 -21.32
CA VAL A 507 12.13 7.66 -19.86
C VAL A 507 11.26 8.86 -19.46
N HIS A 508 10.44 8.68 -18.43
CA HIS A 508 9.64 9.76 -17.87
C HIS A 508 10.53 10.96 -17.50
N VAL A 509 10.21 12.17 -17.99
CA VAL A 509 11.11 13.34 -17.91
C VAL A 509 11.49 13.76 -16.48
N SER A 510 10.66 13.43 -15.49
CA SER A 510 10.93 13.68 -14.08
C SER A 510 11.55 12.49 -13.32
N ALA A 511 11.75 11.32 -13.95
CA ALA A 511 12.18 10.10 -13.24
C ALA A 511 13.49 10.24 -12.47
N ALA A 512 14.47 10.92 -13.06
CA ALA A 512 15.73 11.21 -12.38
C ALA A 512 15.53 12.07 -11.13
N LYS A 513 14.74 13.16 -11.25
CA LYS A 513 14.39 14.04 -10.12
C LYS A 513 13.60 13.30 -9.03
N GLN A 514 12.69 12.42 -9.43
CA GLN A 514 11.91 11.58 -8.52
C GLN A 514 12.83 10.59 -7.77
N ALA A 515 13.82 10.01 -8.45
CA ALA A 515 14.75 9.06 -7.86
C ALA A 515 15.72 9.70 -6.87
N CYS A 516 16.03 10.99 -7.01
CA CYS A 516 16.94 11.71 -6.11
C CYS A 516 16.25 12.70 -5.15
N GLY A 517 14.93 12.74 -5.09
CA GLY A 517 14.18 13.65 -4.21
C GLY A 517 14.14 15.13 -4.65
N GLU A 518 14.54 15.44 -5.88
CA GLU A 518 14.49 16.81 -6.43
C GLU A 518 13.15 17.15 -7.11
N ALA A 519 12.28 16.16 -7.30
CA ALA A 519 10.92 16.41 -7.77
C ALA A 519 10.13 17.08 -6.64
N VAL A 520 9.76 18.36 -6.82
CA VAL A 520 9.02 19.14 -5.83
C VAL A 520 7.53 18.81 -5.93
N TYR A 521 6.97 18.24 -4.87
CA TYR A 521 5.53 18.07 -4.67
C TYR A 521 4.97 19.26 -3.88
N CYS A 522 3.65 19.39 -3.79
CA CYS A 522 3.01 20.56 -3.20
C CYS A 522 3.37 20.83 -1.72
N ASP A 523 3.63 19.81 -0.90
CA ASP A 523 4.11 20.03 0.49
C ASP A 523 5.64 20.27 0.58
N ASP A 524 6.38 19.99 -0.48
CA ASP A 524 7.84 20.23 -0.53
C ASP A 524 8.16 21.69 -0.89
N ILE A 525 7.15 22.47 -1.31
CA ILE A 525 7.31 23.91 -1.56
C ILE A 525 7.79 24.57 -0.26
N PRO A 526 8.89 25.35 -0.30
CA PRO A 526 9.43 25.99 0.90
C PRO A 526 8.39 26.85 1.62
N HIS A 527 8.46 26.86 2.95
CA HIS A 527 7.53 27.63 3.78
C HIS A 527 7.72 29.13 3.61
N TYR A 528 6.61 29.87 3.62
CA TYR A 528 6.67 31.31 3.86
C TYR A 528 6.91 31.57 5.36
N GLU A 529 7.64 32.64 5.69
CA GLU A 529 7.99 32.99 7.08
C GLU A 529 6.76 33.09 8.01
N ASN A 530 5.64 33.58 7.48
CA ASN A 530 4.39 33.76 8.22
C ASN A 530 3.28 32.76 7.82
N GLU A 531 3.62 31.64 7.15
CA GLU A 531 2.66 30.59 6.78
C GLU A 531 1.97 29.98 8.02
N LEU A 532 0.71 29.59 7.87
CA LEU A 532 -0.11 28.94 8.90
C LEU A 532 -0.57 27.56 8.45
N TYR A 533 -1.03 26.75 9.40
CA TYR A 533 -1.54 25.40 9.16
C TYR A 533 -3.02 25.30 9.46
N LEU A 534 -3.75 24.62 8.58
CA LEU A 534 -5.18 24.36 8.70
C LEU A 534 -5.43 22.86 8.92
N THR A 535 -6.20 22.53 9.97
CA THR A 535 -6.73 21.18 10.21
C THR A 535 -8.26 21.22 10.19
N LEU A 536 -8.87 20.23 9.52
CA LEU A 536 -10.33 20.13 9.40
C LEU A 536 -10.96 19.58 10.69
N VAL A 537 -12.16 20.08 11.01
CA VAL A 537 -13.03 19.52 12.04
C VAL A 537 -14.18 18.80 11.36
N THR A 538 -14.26 17.49 11.51
CA THR A 538 -15.23 16.64 10.77
C THR A 538 -16.25 15.98 11.69
N SER A 539 -17.41 15.63 11.12
CA SER A 539 -18.46 14.88 11.80
C SER A 539 -17.98 13.52 12.29
N THR A 540 -18.37 13.19 13.53
CA THR A 540 -18.21 11.85 14.11
C THR A 540 -19.50 11.03 14.05
N LYS A 541 -20.55 11.54 13.38
CA LYS A 541 -21.86 10.89 13.24
C LYS A 541 -22.24 10.78 11.76
N ALA A 542 -22.81 9.64 11.37
CA ALA A 542 -23.22 9.40 9.99
C ALA A 542 -24.46 10.21 9.58
N HIS A 543 -25.38 10.48 10.51
CA HIS A 543 -26.54 11.33 10.26
C HIS A 543 -26.98 11.98 11.57
N ALA A 544 -26.95 13.31 11.67
CA ALA A 544 -27.32 14.01 12.90
C ALA A 544 -27.63 15.50 12.63
N LYS A 545 -28.41 16.12 13.52
CA LYS A 545 -28.46 17.59 13.62
C LYS A 545 -27.31 18.10 14.50
N ILE A 546 -26.67 19.19 14.11
CA ILE A 546 -25.71 19.90 14.94
C ILE A 546 -26.48 20.86 15.85
N LEU A 547 -26.40 20.62 17.16
CA LEU A 547 -27.04 21.47 18.17
C LEU A 547 -26.15 22.66 18.53
N SER A 548 -24.84 22.44 18.67
CA SER A 548 -23.86 23.49 18.95
C SER A 548 -22.44 23.07 18.55
N VAL A 549 -21.62 24.05 18.18
CA VAL A 549 -20.17 23.91 17.97
C VAL A 549 -19.48 24.90 18.91
N ASP A 550 -18.61 24.40 19.78
CA ASP A 550 -17.87 25.17 20.77
C ASP A 550 -16.36 24.99 20.56
N ALA A 551 -15.70 26.08 20.17
CA ALA A 551 -14.25 26.14 19.94
C ALA A 551 -13.49 26.85 21.07
N SER A 552 -14.12 27.10 22.23
CA SER A 552 -13.48 27.82 23.35
C SER A 552 -12.24 27.11 23.87
N GLU A 553 -12.26 25.77 24.00
CA GLU A 553 -11.06 25.00 24.38
C GLU A 553 -9.99 24.95 23.30
N ALA A 554 -10.35 25.11 22.03
CA ALA A 554 -9.37 25.21 20.96
C ALA A 554 -8.54 26.50 21.05
N GLN A 555 -9.14 27.58 21.57
CA GLN A 555 -8.48 28.89 21.72
C GLN A 555 -7.37 28.88 22.78
N SER A 556 -7.40 27.94 23.72
CA SER A 556 -6.36 27.82 24.76
C SER A 556 -5.14 27.02 24.28
N VAL A 557 -5.20 26.39 23.10
CA VAL A 557 -4.05 25.69 22.51
C VAL A 557 -3.03 26.72 22.04
N PRO A 558 -1.74 26.57 22.39
CA PRO A 558 -0.69 27.46 21.91
C PRO A 558 -0.72 27.61 20.39
N GLY A 559 -0.48 28.83 19.91
CA GLY A 559 -0.40 29.10 18.47
C GLY A 559 -1.74 29.07 17.72
N PHE A 560 -2.88 28.87 18.40
CA PHE A 560 -4.21 29.02 17.80
C PHE A 560 -4.40 30.43 17.22
N VAL A 561 -4.88 30.51 15.98
CA VAL A 561 -5.19 31.77 15.32
C VAL A 561 -6.69 31.99 15.24
N CYS A 562 -7.43 31.07 14.62
CA CYS A 562 -8.89 31.17 14.53
C CYS A 562 -9.55 29.84 14.17
N PHE A 563 -10.88 29.81 14.33
CA PHE A 563 -11.76 28.76 13.84
C PHE A 563 -12.65 29.33 12.72
N VAL A 564 -12.70 28.62 11.59
CA VAL A 564 -13.52 28.95 10.43
C VAL A 564 -14.67 27.96 10.33
N SER A 565 -15.88 28.46 10.20
CA SER A 565 -17.13 27.71 10.18
C SER A 565 -17.96 28.03 8.92
N ALA A 566 -19.08 27.33 8.73
CA ALA A 566 -20.02 27.64 7.66
C ALA A 566 -20.51 29.11 7.66
N LYS A 567 -20.56 29.76 8.83
CA LYS A 567 -20.96 31.18 8.94
C LYS A 567 -19.95 32.14 8.31
N ASP A 568 -18.70 31.71 8.18
CA ASP A 568 -17.64 32.51 7.58
C ASP A 568 -17.62 32.38 6.04
N LEU A 569 -18.47 31.51 5.47
CA LEU A 569 -18.50 31.15 4.05
C LEU A 569 -19.65 31.82 3.27
N LEU A 570 -20.21 32.92 3.80
CA LEU A 570 -21.46 33.60 3.39
C LEU A 570 -21.58 34.00 1.90
N HIS A 571 -20.53 33.87 1.08
CA HIS A 571 -20.54 34.22 -0.34
C HIS A 571 -20.16 33.08 -1.31
N VAL A 572 -19.83 31.87 -0.83
CA VAL A 572 -19.26 30.79 -1.67
C VAL A 572 -20.19 29.56 -1.82
N TYR A 573 -21.12 29.37 -0.88
CA TYR A 573 -21.81 28.07 -0.68
C TYR A 573 -23.00 27.76 -1.63
N THR A 574 -23.19 28.51 -2.72
CA THR A 574 -24.37 28.35 -3.59
C THR A 574 -24.20 27.32 -4.73
N LEU A 575 -23.07 26.63 -4.83
CA LEU A 575 -22.72 25.84 -6.02
C LEU A 575 -22.60 24.31 -5.83
N THR A 576 -22.90 23.75 -4.66
CA THR A 576 -23.02 22.28 -4.50
C THR A 576 -24.41 21.95 -3.96
N ASP A 577 -25.11 21.11 -4.71
CA ASP A 577 -26.57 20.96 -4.73
C ASP A 577 -27.23 20.73 -3.35
N GLY A 578 -28.40 21.35 -3.17
CA GLY A 578 -29.31 21.07 -2.05
C GLY A 578 -29.34 22.10 -0.93
N GLY A 579 -29.57 23.37 -1.28
CA GLY A 579 -29.98 24.38 -0.31
C GLY A 579 -31.20 23.89 0.50
N SER A 580 -30.99 23.64 1.78
CA SER A 580 -32.07 23.58 2.75
C SER A 580 -31.74 24.50 3.91
N LYS A 581 -32.59 25.52 4.11
CA LYS A 581 -32.62 26.39 5.29
C LYS A 581 -33.08 25.62 6.57
N SER A 582 -32.85 24.31 6.68
CA SER A 582 -33.38 23.43 7.75
C SER A 582 -32.31 22.95 8.74
N GLY A 583 -31.69 23.87 9.50
CA GLY A 583 -30.72 23.52 10.54
C GLY A 583 -29.41 22.91 9.99
N LEU A 584 -28.30 23.13 10.70
CA LEU A 584 -27.01 22.52 10.34
C LEU A 584 -27.09 21.01 10.60
N GLN A 585 -27.08 20.18 9.55
CA GLN A 585 -27.11 18.72 9.66
C GLN A 585 -25.84 18.12 9.05
N VAL A 586 -25.38 17.00 9.62
CA VAL A 586 -24.31 16.17 9.06
C VAL A 586 -24.92 14.91 8.47
N THR A 587 -24.42 14.52 7.30
CA THR A 587 -24.99 13.44 6.45
C THR A 587 -24.01 12.31 6.16
N CYS A 588 -22.78 12.38 6.70
CA CYS A 588 -21.84 11.27 6.76
C CYS A 588 -20.82 11.48 7.88
N VAL A 589 -20.14 10.42 8.31
CA VAL A 589 -18.91 10.54 9.10
C VAL A 589 -17.84 11.13 8.19
N GLY A 590 -17.04 12.08 8.68
CA GLY A 590 -16.09 12.82 7.85
C GLY A 590 -16.65 14.10 7.22
N HIS A 591 -17.96 14.36 7.31
CA HIS A 591 -18.56 15.62 6.83
C HIS A 591 -17.87 16.82 7.49
N ILE A 592 -17.29 17.73 6.71
CA ILE A 592 -16.52 18.87 7.23
C ILE A 592 -17.46 19.90 7.88
N ILE A 593 -17.24 20.18 9.18
CA ILE A 593 -18.04 21.11 9.99
C ILE A 593 -17.37 22.49 10.07
N GLY A 594 -16.04 22.51 10.06
CA GLY A 594 -15.23 23.72 10.09
C GLY A 594 -13.75 23.39 10.00
N ALA A 595 -12.89 24.37 10.27
CA ALA A 595 -11.44 24.22 10.26
C ALA A 595 -10.80 25.08 11.34
N VAL A 596 -9.70 24.60 11.92
CA VAL A 596 -8.86 25.35 12.86
C VAL A 596 -7.57 25.74 12.17
N ILE A 597 -7.15 27.00 12.36
CA ILE A 597 -5.89 27.54 11.87
C ILE A 597 -4.95 27.83 13.04
N ALA A 598 -3.71 27.39 12.95
CA ALA A 598 -2.66 27.64 13.94
C ALA A 598 -1.28 27.84 13.29
N ASP A 599 -0.29 28.27 14.07
CA ASP A 599 1.10 28.50 13.67
C ASP A 599 1.88 27.23 13.24
N THR A 600 1.52 26.07 13.80
CA THR A 600 2.13 24.78 13.48
C THR A 600 1.06 23.73 13.19
N GLN A 601 1.43 22.73 12.39
CA GLN A 601 0.53 21.62 12.10
C GLN A 601 0.08 20.90 13.38
N GLU A 602 0.99 20.67 14.33
CA GLU A 602 0.67 20.00 15.60
C GLU A 602 -0.24 20.84 16.51
N HIS A 603 -0.11 22.17 16.54
CA HIS A 603 -1.05 23.03 17.25
C HIS A 603 -2.42 23.02 16.59
N SER A 604 -2.49 23.11 15.25
CA SER A 604 -3.78 23.10 14.53
C SER A 604 -4.55 21.78 14.75
N ARG A 605 -3.85 20.64 14.77
CA ARG A 605 -4.42 19.32 15.05
C ARG A 605 -4.92 19.19 16.49
N ARG A 606 -4.13 19.64 17.46
CA ARG A 606 -4.52 19.63 18.89
C ARG A 606 -5.76 20.50 19.12
N ALA A 607 -5.77 21.69 18.53
CA ALA A 607 -6.88 22.61 18.62
C ALA A 607 -8.14 22.09 17.91
N ALA A 608 -8.01 21.48 16.73
CA ALA A 608 -9.14 20.83 16.03
C ALA A 608 -9.79 19.73 16.88
N LYS A 609 -8.99 18.92 17.59
CA LYS A 609 -9.49 17.88 18.52
C LYS A 609 -10.17 18.44 19.77
N ALA A 610 -9.85 19.69 20.16
CA ALA A 610 -10.46 20.36 21.30
C ALA A 610 -11.82 21.00 20.98
N VAL A 611 -12.22 21.06 19.70
CA VAL A 611 -13.54 21.58 19.29
C VAL A 611 -14.64 20.60 19.72
N LYS A 612 -15.59 21.07 20.53
CA LYS A 612 -16.70 20.28 21.06
C LYS A 612 -17.94 20.47 20.21
N ILE A 613 -18.52 19.36 19.73
CA ILE A 613 -19.73 19.39 18.91
C ILE A 613 -20.81 18.56 19.57
N LYS A 614 -22.00 19.16 19.75
CA LYS A 614 -23.19 18.46 20.27
C LYS A 614 -24.09 18.06 19.12
N TYR A 615 -24.49 16.80 19.10
CA TYR A 615 -25.33 16.21 18.06
C TYR A 615 -26.67 15.72 18.62
N GLU A 616 -27.71 15.81 17.81
CA GLU A 616 -28.94 15.00 17.94
C GLU A 616 -28.89 13.96 16.81
N GLU A 617 -28.63 12.69 17.16
CA GLU A 617 -28.47 11.62 16.17
C GLU A 617 -29.78 11.31 15.43
N LEU A 618 -29.66 11.16 14.11
CA LEU A 618 -30.74 10.74 13.23
C LEU A 618 -30.43 9.34 12.68
N LYS A 619 -31.45 8.60 12.24
CA LYS A 619 -31.24 7.26 11.68
C LYS A 619 -30.45 7.35 10.36
N PRO A 620 -29.26 6.73 10.24
CA PRO A 620 -28.48 6.75 9.01
C PRO A 620 -28.99 5.71 7.99
N ILE A 621 -28.65 5.94 6.71
CA ILE A 621 -28.76 4.93 5.64
C ILE A 621 -27.32 4.60 5.23
N VAL A 622 -26.92 3.35 5.42
CA VAL A 622 -25.52 2.93 5.27
C VAL A 622 -25.33 1.97 4.08
N THR A 623 -26.26 1.03 3.87
CA THR A 623 -26.16 0.00 2.81
C THR A 623 -27.17 0.23 1.69
N ILE A 624 -26.84 -0.25 0.47
CA ILE A 624 -27.74 -0.22 -0.70
C ILE A 624 -29.10 -0.86 -0.40
N GLN A 625 -29.13 -1.98 0.34
CA GLN A 625 -30.36 -2.73 0.65
C GLN A 625 -31.36 -1.90 1.48
N VAL A 626 -30.86 -1.11 2.45
CA VAL A 626 -31.71 -0.26 3.29
C VAL A 626 -32.28 0.92 2.50
N SER A 627 -31.50 1.49 1.57
CA SER A 627 -31.96 2.56 0.67
C SER A 627 -33.14 2.08 -0.21
N TRP A 628 -33.03 0.87 -0.76
CA TRP A 628 -34.03 0.27 -1.65
C TRP A 628 -35.38 0.00 -0.96
N LEU A 629 -35.36 -0.55 0.26
CA LEU A 629 -36.58 -0.87 1.04
C LEU A 629 -37.44 0.38 1.36
N ARG A 630 -36.86 1.58 1.30
CA ARG A 630 -37.59 2.84 1.51
C ARG A 630 -38.19 3.43 0.24
N SER A 631 -37.82 2.92 -0.94
CA SER A 631 -38.06 3.61 -2.23
C SER A 631 -38.69 2.75 -3.34
N VAL A 632 -38.69 1.41 -3.27
CA VAL A 632 -39.22 0.55 -4.35
C VAL A 632 -40.39 -0.34 -3.87
N PRO A 633 -41.61 -0.19 -4.43
CA PRO A 633 -42.79 -1.02 -4.13
C PRO A 633 -42.69 -2.51 -4.54
N SER A 634 -43.71 -3.29 -4.16
CA SER A 634 -43.86 -4.70 -4.54
C SER A 634 -44.10 -4.86 -6.05
N ILE A 635 -43.21 -5.58 -6.74
CA ILE A 635 -43.39 -6.01 -8.12
C ILE A 635 -43.95 -7.44 -8.12
N SER A 636 -45.01 -7.67 -8.89
CA SER A 636 -45.68 -8.96 -9.08
C SER A 636 -44.89 -9.89 -10.00
N SER A 637 -44.89 -11.19 -9.67
CA SER A 637 -44.25 -12.24 -10.45
C SER A 637 -45.25 -12.86 -11.44
N GLN A 638 -44.87 -12.95 -12.72
CA GLN A 638 -45.45 -13.94 -13.62
C GLN A 638 -44.39 -14.48 -14.59
N SER A 639 -44.56 -15.77 -14.88
CA SER A 639 -44.10 -16.58 -16.01
C SER A 639 -42.96 -17.58 -15.79
N SER A 640 -43.24 -18.76 -16.33
CA SER A 640 -42.58 -20.06 -16.24
C SER A 640 -41.56 -20.24 -17.36
N VAL A 641 -40.31 -19.90 -17.06
CA VAL A 641 -39.10 -20.34 -17.79
C VAL A 641 -38.01 -20.50 -16.72
N ASN A 642 -37.10 -21.47 -16.86
CA ASN A 642 -35.99 -21.65 -15.92
C ASN A 642 -35.09 -20.38 -15.91
N PHE A 643 -35.35 -19.44 -15.00
CA PHE A 643 -34.62 -18.19 -14.84
C PHE A 643 -33.67 -18.30 -13.65
N ALA A 644 -32.36 -18.28 -13.91
CA ALA A 644 -31.37 -18.12 -12.84
C ALA A 644 -31.38 -16.65 -12.38
N ILE A 645 -31.94 -16.39 -11.18
CA ILE A 645 -31.91 -15.08 -10.52
C ILE A 645 -30.67 -15.04 -9.63
N HIS A 646 -29.76 -14.12 -9.92
CA HIS A 646 -28.53 -13.98 -9.15
C HIS A 646 -28.30 -12.52 -8.78
N THR A 647 -27.68 -12.33 -7.62
CA THR A 647 -27.28 -11.02 -7.10
C THR A 647 -25.79 -11.08 -6.83
N TRP A 648 -25.02 -10.06 -7.23
CA TRP A 648 -23.63 -9.88 -6.83
C TRP A 648 -23.46 -8.54 -6.10
N LEU A 649 -22.53 -8.51 -5.15
CA LEU A 649 -22.06 -7.30 -4.50
C LEU A 649 -20.61 -7.08 -4.90
N PHE A 650 -20.35 -5.90 -5.43
CA PHE A 650 -19.04 -5.35 -5.69
C PHE A 650 -18.75 -4.40 -4.54
N SER A 651 -17.94 -4.86 -3.58
CA SER A 651 -17.53 -4.00 -2.46
C SER A 651 -16.27 -3.21 -2.79
N HIS A 652 -16.19 -2.07 -2.10
CA HIS A 652 -15.34 -0.90 -2.34
C HIS A 652 -13.86 -1.18 -2.61
N VAL A 653 -13.28 -0.32 -3.45
CA VAL A 653 -11.85 0.03 -3.39
C VAL A 653 -11.66 1.52 -3.51
N PHE A 654 -10.75 2.06 -2.71
CA PHE A 654 -10.14 3.35 -3.01
C PHE A 654 -9.28 3.22 -4.27
N SER A 655 -9.87 3.54 -5.42
CA SER A 655 -9.08 4.06 -6.53
C SER A 655 -8.89 5.56 -6.31
N HIS A 656 -8.17 5.94 -5.25
CA HIS A 656 -7.48 7.22 -5.29
C HIS A 656 -6.12 6.95 -5.94
N SER A 657 -5.80 7.76 -6.95
CA SER A 657 -4.42 8.20 -7.13
C SER A 657 -4.02 8.88 -5.82
N MET A 658 -3.47 8.10 -4.89
CA MET A 658 -2.77 8.67 -3.76
C MET A 658 -1.73 9.65 -4.28
N TRP A 659 -1.58 10.76 -3.56
CA TRP A 659 -0.64 11.85 -3.84
C TRP A 659 -1.15 12.93 -4.83
N GLU A 660 -2.22 13.66 -4.46
CA GLU A 660 -2.57 15.00 -5.02
C GLU A 660 -1.46 16.02 -4.73
N TYR A 661 -0.33 15.99 -5.43
CA TYR A 661 0.72 16.95 -5.14
C TYR A 661 1.46 17.38 -6.41
N SER A 662 0.93 18.45 -7.01
CA SER A 662 1.66 19.53 -7.70
C SER A 662 0.64 20.42 -8.38
N PHE A 663 0.27 21.54 -7.75
CA PHE A 663 -0.34 22.65 -8.47
C PHE A 663 0.08 23.95 -7.81
N LEU A 664 0.76 24.82 -8.56
CA LEU A 664 0.90 26.22 -8.22
C LEU A 664 -0.38 27.02 -8.50
N LEU A 665 -1.43 26.42 -9.10
CA LEU A 665 -2.82 26.88 -9.11
C LEU A 665 -3.74 25.78 -9.70
N LEU A 666 -4.82 25.50 -8.97
CA LEU A 666 -5.98 24.64 -9.26
C LEU A 666 -6.14 24.08 -10.70
N SER A 667 -6.11 22.75 -10.83
CA SER A 667 -6.96 22.01 -11.78
C SER A 667 -7.49 20.73 -11.13
N PRO A 668 -8.75 20.35 -11.39
CA PRO A 668 -9.39 19.25 -10.68
C PRO A 668 -8.86 17.92 -11.25
N PHE A 669 -8.16 17.14 -10.42
CA PHE A 669 -8.21 15.68 -10.58
C PHE A 669 -9.60 15.19 -10.14
N PHE A 670 -9.79 13.87 -9.98
CA PHE A 670 -11.03 13.17 -9.63
C PHE A 670 -12.01 14.06 -8.84
N LEU A 671 -13.07 14.53 -9.52
CA LEU A 671 -13.63 15.88 -9.34
C LEU A 671 -14.34 16.14 -8.01
N ASN A 672 -14.23 15.21 -7.05
CA ASN A 672 -14.87 15.20 -5.76
C ASN A 672 -14.98 16.61 -5.19
N CYS A 673 -16.23 17.01 -4.99
CA CYS A 673 -16.66 18.25 -4.37
C CYS A 673 -15.87 18.60 -3.08
N ILE A 674 -15.33 17.60 -2.39
CA ILE A 674 -14.58 17.75 -1.14
C ILE A 674 -13.18 18.37 -1.34
N VAL A 675 -12.50 18.11 -2.45
CA VAL A 675 -11.21 18.76 -2.78
C VAL A 675 -11.45 20.24 -3.06
N GLN A 676 -12.52 20.55 -3.79
CA GLN A 676 -12.94 21.93 -4.05
C GLN A 676 -13.28 22.65 -2.73
N PHE A 677 -13.98 21.97 -1.82
CA PHE A 677 -14.33 22.50 -0.52
C PHE A 677 -13.09 22.80 0.36
N ARG A 678 -12.11 21.88 0.38
CA ARG A 678 -10.81 22.06 1.06
C ARG A 678 -10.07 23.30 0.55
N VAL A 679 -10.04 23.54 -0.76
CA VAL A 679 -9.42 24.75 -1.34
C VAL A 679 -10.22 26.02 -1.05
N CYS A 680 -11.56 25.96 -1.06
CA CYS A 680 -12.41 27.08 -0.66
C CYS A 680 -12.13 27.51 0.79
N LEU A 681 -11.99 26.57 1.73
CA LEU A 681 -11.65 26.86 3.12
C LEU A 681 -10.27 27.52 3.27
N ILE A 682 -9.27 27.06 2.53
CA ILE A 682 -7.94 27.67 2.51
C ILE A 682 -8.03 29.11 2.00
N ASN A 683 -8.72 29.35 0.88
CA ASN A 683 -8.89 30.68 0.30
C ASN A 683 -9.64 31.65 1.23
N VAL A 684 -10.70 31.17 1.89
CA VAL A 684 -11.44 32.00 2.87
C VAL A 684 -10.59 32.31 4.09
N SER A 685 -9.80 31.34 4.56
CA SER A 685 -8.85 31.55 5.65
C SER A 685 -7.78 32.58 5.27
N PHE A 686 -7.21 32.47 4.06
CA PHE A 686 -6.26 33.44 3.52
C PHE A 686 -6.85 34.84 3.44
N ASN A 687 -8.03 35.00 2.83
CA ASN A 687 -8.69 36.30 2.68
C ASN A 687 -9.05 36.95 4.02
N ARG A 688 -9.36 36.14 5.04
CA ARG A 688 -9.68 36.63 6.38
C ARG A 688 -8.43 37.03 7.18
N ILE A 689 -7.35 36.26 7.08
CA ILE A 689 -6.17 36.40 7.96
C ILE A 689 -5.07 37.23 7.30
N GLY A 690 -5.02 37.28 5.96
CA GLY A 690 -3.96 37.93 5.20
C GLY A 690 -2.61 37.19 5.24
N ARG A 691 -2.62 35.88 5.53
CA ARG A 691 -1.41 35.04 5.67
C ARG A 691 -1.56 33.75 4.86
N PRO A 692 -0.48 33.23 4.23
CA PRO A 692 -0.50 31.92 3.56
C PRO A 692 -0.97 30.81 4.50
N VAL A 693 -1.73 29.85 3.98
CA VAL A 693 -2.29 28.72 4.76
C VAL A 693 -2.05 27.41 4.02
N ARG A 694 -1.52 26.41 4.74
CA ARG A 694 -1.23 25.06 4.25
C ARG A 694 -2.17 24.01 4.87
N CYS A 695 -2.62 23.05 4.06
CA CYS A 695 -3.44 21.92 4.52
C CYS A 695 -3.10 20.60 3.80
N MET A 696 -2.21 19.83 4.41
CA MET A 696 -1.95 18.43 4.04
C MET A 696 -2.73 17.52 4.97
N LEU A 697 -3.62 16.70 4.41
CA LEU A 697 -4.40 15.73 5.17
C LEU A 697 -3.53 14.55 5.59
N ASP A 698 -3.75 14.05 6.80
CA ASP A 698 -3.24 12.75 7.19
C ASP A 698 -3.97 11.63 6.46
N ARG A 699 -3.36 10.45 6.37
CA ARG A 699 -3.94 9.33 5.60
C ARG A 699 -5.30 8.88 6.15
N ASP A 700 -5.50 8.90 7.45
CA ASP A 700 -6.77 8.53 8.10
C ASP A 700 -7.86 9.59 7.90
N GLU A 701 -7.49 10.87 7.83
CA GLU A 701 -8.38 11.98 7.46
C GLU A 701 -8.77 11.88 5.99
N ASP A 702 -7.79 11.73 5.09
CA ASP A 702 -7.99 11.57 3.65
C ASP A 702 -8.97 10.41 3.35
N MET A 703 -8.68 9.20 3.83
CA MET A 703 -9.54 8.04 3.60
C MET A 703 -10.95 8.19 4.18
N LEU A 704 -11.15 9.03 5.21
CA LEU A 704 -12.47 9.28 5.75
C LEU A 704 -13.25 10.30 4.92
N ILE A 705 -12.55 11.31 4.37
CA ILE A 705 -13.16 12.51 3.81
C ILE A 705 -13.28 12.39 2.28
N SER A 706 -12.29 11.87 1.55
CA SER A 706 -12.20 11.99 0.09
C SER A 706 -13.03 10.99 -0.72
N GLY A 707 -13.76 10.07 -0.08
CA GLY A 707 -14.56 9.05 -0.79
C GLY A 707 -13.75 8.12 -1.69
N GLY A 708 -14.40 7.25 -2.46
CA GLY A 708 -13.71 6.27 -3.30
C GLY A 708 -14.57 5.72 -4.44
N ARG A 709 -14.20 4.56 -5.00
CA ARG A 709 -14.99 3.89 -6.04
C ARG A 709 -16.34 3.43 -5.50
N HIS A 710 -17.43 3.74 -6.19
CA HIS A 710 -18.77 3.29 -5.81
C HIS A 710 -18.86 1.77 -5.60
N PRO A 711 -19.34 1.29 -4.45
CA PRO A 711 -19.87 -0.06 -4.30
C PRO A 711 -21.04 -0.28 -5.25
N PHE A 712 -21.11 -1.46 -5.87
CA PHE A 712 -22.21 -1.83 -6.76
C PHE A 712 -22.93 -3.08 -6.27
N LEU A 713 -24.26 -3.06 -6.33
CA LEU A 713 -25.12 -4.23 -6.26
C LEU A 713 -25.68 -4.48 -7.67
N GLY A 714 -25.35 -5.62 -8.26
CA GLY A 714 -25.96 -6.06 -9.52
C GLY A 714 -26.96 -7.17 -9.26
N ARG A 715 -28.16 -7.04 -9.81
CA ARG A 715 -29.15 -8.12 -9.90
C ARG A 715 -29.32 -8.48 -11.35
N TYR A 716 -29.18 -9.75 -11.70
CA TYR A 716 -29.31 -10.19 -13.07
C TYR A 716 -30.15 -11.46 -13.22
N LYS A 717 -30.70 -11.59 -14.42
CA LYS A 717 -31.66 -12.58 -14.87
C LYS A 717 -31.28 -12.93 -16.31
N VAL A 718 -30.56 -14.04 -16.47
CA VAL A 718 -29.93 -14.43 -17.74
C VAL A 718 -30.59 -15.69 -18.32
N GLY A 719 -30.94 -15.64 -19.61
CA GLY A 719 -31.44 -16.78 -20.37
C GLY A 719 -30.41 -17.20 -21.43
N PHE A 720 -29.99 -18.46 -21.41
CA PHE A 720 -28.98 -19.01 -22.31
C PHE A 720 -29.37 -20.39 -22.83
N MET A 721 -28.82 -20.75 -24.00
CA MET A 721 -29.01 -22.04 -24.64
C MET A 721 -28.09 -23.10 -24.00
N LYS A 722 -28.36 -24.40 -24.21
CA LYS A 722 -27.49 -25.50 -23.71
C LYS A 722 -26.01 -25.41 -24.16
N ASN A 723 -25.73 -24.74 -25.28
CA ASN A 723 -24.38 -24.49 -25.78
C ASN A 723 -23.72 -23.23 -25.18
N GLY A 724 -24.30 -22.65 -24.12
CA GLY A 724 -23.79 -21.46 -23.44
C GLY A 724 -24.14 -20.12 -24.11
N LYS A 725 -24.77 -20.12 -25.30
CA LYS A 725 -25.11 -18.87 -25.99
C LYS A 725 -26.21 -18.10 -25.25
N VAL A 726 -25.89 -16.90 -24.76
CA VAL A 726 -26.85 -15.99 -24.13
C VAL A 726 -27.86 -15.48 -25.17
N LYS A 727 -29.15 -15.49 -24.80
CA LYS A 727 -30.29 -15.05 -25.62
C LYS A 727 -31.02 -13.85 -25.03
N SER A 728 -31.07 -13.77 -23.71
CA SER A 728 -31.65 -12.65 -22.99
C SER A 728 -30.83 -12.36 -21.74
N LEU A 729 -30.72 -11.09 -21.40
CA LEU A 729 -30.04 -10.62 -20.20
C LEU A 729 -30.79 -9.39 -19.69
N GLU A 730 -31.26 -9.47 -18.45
CA GLU A 730 -31.76 -8.33 -17.71
C GLU A 730 -30.82 -8.10 -16.53
N VAL A 731 -30.31 -6.87 -16.39
CA VAL A 731 -29.43 -6.48 -15.28
C VAL A 731 -29.91 -5.16 -14.69
N SER A 732 -30.03 -5.11 -13.37
CA SER A 732 -30.23 -3.89 -12.59
C SER A 732 -28.99 -3.61 -11.77
N TYR A 733 -28.41 -2.42 -11.94
CA TYR A 733 -27.28 -1.95 -11.16
C TYR A 733 -27.73 -0.88 -10.16
N TYR A 734 -27.22 -1.00 -8.93
CA TYR A 734 -27.39 0.00 -7.89
C TYR A 734 -26.00 0.37 -7.37
N SER A 735 -25.66 1.66 -7.41
CA SER A 735 -24.40 2.17 -6.86
C SER A 735 -24.65 2.87 -5.53
N ASN A 736 -23.78 2.64 -4.53
CA ASN A 736 -23.78 3.48 -3.32
C ASN A 736 -23.03 4.78 -3.63
N GLY A 737 -23.78 5.87 -3.83
CA GLY A 737 -23.26 7.21 -4.16
C GLY A 737 -22.72 8.01 -2.97
N GLY A 738 -22.89 7.51 -1.73
CA GLY A 738 -22.56 8.28 -0.54
C GLY A 738 -23.58 9.38 -0.25
N ASN A 739 -23.12 10.49 0.33
CA ASN A 739 -23.99 11.57 0.82
C ASN A 739 -24.28 12.69 -0.20
N SER A 740 -23.68 12.64 -1.40
CA SER A 740 -23.86 13.64 -2.46
C SER A 740 -23.85 12.97 -3.84
N ALA A 741 -24.35 13.66 -4.86
CA ALA A 741 -24.37 13.10 -6.21
C ALA A 741 -22.97 13.06 -6.84
N ASP A 742 -22.14 14.08 -6.61
CA ASP A 742 -20.80 14.20 -7.22
C ASP A 742 -20.79 13.79 -8.72
N LEU A 743 -19.94 12.83 -9.12
CA LEU A 743 -19.92 12.24 -10.46
C LEU A 743 -20.82 11.00 -10.62
N SER A 744 -21.60 10.61 -9.61
CA SER A 744 -22.47 9.42 -9.64
C SER A 744 -23.45 9.41 -10.81
N HIS A 745 -23.79 10.59 -11.33
CA HIS A 745 -24.67 10.80 -12.49
C HIS A 745 -23.98 11.54 -13.64
N GLY A 746 -22.64 11.67 -13.62
CA GLY A 746 -21.85 12.47 -14.55
C GLY A 746 -20.98 11.70 -15.55
N VAL A 747 -20.59 10.44 -15.25
CA VAL A 747 -19.55 9.70 -16.01
C VAL A 747 -19.83 9.64 -17.52
N SER A 748 -21.09 9.56 -17.94
CA SER A 748 -21.49 9.47 -19.36
C SER A 748 -22.00 10.78 -19.97
N LYS A 749 -21.58 11.96 -19.46
CA LYS A 749 -22.14 13.27 -19.86
C LYS A 749 -21.13 14.37 -20.23
N ILE A 750 -19.81 14.14 -20.08
CA ILE A 750 -18.80 15.20 -20.19
C ILE A 750 -18.23 15.27 -21.62
N ASN A 751 -18.27 16.46 -22.22
CA ASN A 751 -17.55 16.77 -23.45
C ASN A 751 -16.12 17.19 -23.12
N PHE A 752 -15.12 16.54 -23.71
CA PHE A 752 -13.70 16.83 -23.47
C PHE A 752 -13.11 17.75 -24.55
N LEU A 753 -12.37 18.77 -24.09
CA LEU A 753 -11.61 19.70 -24.92
C LEU A 753 -10.24 19.97 -24.29
N ALA A 754 -9.29 20.44 -25.10
CA ALA A 754 -7.97 20.84 -24.62
C ALA A 754 -7.43 22.07 -25.34
N GLY A 755 -6.67 22.86 -24.59
CA GLY A 755 -5.85 23.97 -25.09
C GLY A 755 -4.37 23.72 -24.81
N ALA A 756 -3.51 24.35 -25.61
CA ALA A 756 -2.06 24.40 -25.42
C ALA A 756 -1.51 25.78 -25.81
N LEU A 757 -0.37 26.14 -25.25
CA LEU A 757 0.38 27.35 -25.58
C LEU A 757 1.86 26.99 -25.74
N ILE A 758 2.46 27.45 -26.83
CA ILE A 758 3.87 27.23 -27.15
C ILE A 758 4.55 28.57 -27.38
N HIS A 759 5.72 28.73 -26.75
CA HIS A 759 6.64 29.83 -27.00
C HIS A 759 7.97 29.26 -27.51
N VAL A 760 8.50 29.84 -28.59
CA VAL A 760 9.88 29.62 -29.01
C VAL A 760 10.68 30.87 -28.69
N TYR A 761 11.68 30.72 -27.81
CA TYR A 761 12.59 31.80 -27.44
C TYR A 761 13.66 32.01 -28.51
N THR A 762 14.34 33.15 -28.47
CA THR A 762 15.32 33.56 -29.49
C THR A 762 16.57 32.68 -29.54
N ASP A 763 16.83 31.88 -28.50
CA ASP A 763 17.88 30.86 -28.47
C ASP A 763 17.43 29.52 -29.08
N GLY A 764 16.20 29.44 -29.57
CA GLY A 764 15.59 28.22 -30.12
C GLY A 764 15.00 27.28 -29.08
N SER A 765 15.09 27.58 -27.78
CA SER A 765 14.41 26.78 -26.76
C SER A 765 12.89 26.95 -26.85
N VAL A 766 12.16 25.88 -26.54
CA VAL A 766 10.69 25.83 -26.63
C VAL A 766 10.09 25.61 -25.25
N LEU A 767 9.27 26.55 -24.79
CA LEU A 767 8.42 26.36 -23.61
C LEU A 767 7.03 25.95 -24.06
N LEU A 768 6.59 24.80 -23.57
CA LEU A 768 5.30 24.20 -23.84
C LEU A 768 4.47 24.14 -22.55
N THR A 769 3.21 24.55 -22.64
CA THR A 769 2.19 24.33 -21.61
C THR A 769 0.88 23.86 -22.23
N HIS A 770 0.12 23.06 -21.49
CA HIS A 770 -1.15 22.49 -21.94
C HIS A 770 -2.10 22.27 -20.76
N GLY A 771 -3.38 22.07 -21.05
CA GLY A 771 -4.41 21.98 -20.01
C GLY A 771 -4.39 20.71 -19.14
N GLY A 772 -3.80 19.61 -19.63
CA GLY A 772 -3.65 18.38 -18.83
C GLY A 772 -2.53 18.44 -17.79
N THR A 773 -2.62 17.59 -16.76
CA THR A 773 -1.69 17.54 -15.62
C THR A 773 -0.94 16.21 -15.55
N GLU A 774 0.32 16.24 -15.14
CA GLU A 774 1.09 15.05 -14.76
C GLU A 774 0.71 14.52 -13.35
N MET A 775 0.36 13.24 -13.24
CA MET A 775 0.34 12.48 -11.98
C MET A 775 1.35 11.34 -11.95
N GLY A 776 2.08 11.10 -13.05
CA GLY A 776 2.94 9.94 -13.25
C GLY A 776 2.59 9.10 -14.48
N GLN A 777 1.48 9.40 -15.16
CA GLN A 777 1.10 8.76 -16.42
C GLN A 777 1.96 9.20 -17.61
N GLY A 778 2.93 10.09 -17.39
CA GLY A 778 3.89 10.56 -18.37
C GLY A 778 3.26 11.42 -19.46
N LEU A 779 2.23 12.19 -19.09
CA LEU A 779 1.56 13.11 -20.02
C LEU A 779 2.54 14.16 -20.55
N HIS A 780 3.31 14.81 -19.69
CA HIS A 780 4.27 15.83 -20.11
C HIS A 780 5.37 15.22 -21.02
N THR A 781 5.81 14.00 -20.70
CA THR A 781 6.76 13.25 -21.54
C THR A 781 6.19 13.01 -22.94
N LYS A 782 4.94 12.56 -23.05
CA LYS A 782 4.25 12.36 -24.33
C LYS A 782 4.07 13.67 -25.09
N MET A 783 3.75 14.78 -24.42
CA MET A 783 3.57 16.07 -25.06
C MET A 783 4.89 16.63 -25.61
N ILE A 784 6.01 16.40 -24.92
CA ILE A 784 7.35 16.70 -25.43
C ILE A 784 7.67 15.87 -26.68
N GLN A 785 7.35 14.57 -26.69
CA GLN A 785 7.52 13.73 -27.88
C GLN A 785 6.65 14.23 -29.06
N VAL A 786 5.39 14.61 -28.79
CA VAL A 786 4.50 15.16 -29.82
C VAL A 786 5.03 16.48 -30.38
N ALA A 787 5.48 17.40 -29.52
CA ALA A 787 6.04 18.67 -29.94
C ALA A 787 7.35 18.49 -30.74
N SER A 788 8.23 17.59 -30.28
CA SER A 788 9.50 17.25 -30.95
C SER A 788 9.27 16.74 -32.37
N ARG A 789 8.39 15.73 -32.55
CA ARG A 789 8.00 15.25 -33.88
C ARG A 789 7.35 16.35 -34.71
N SER A 790 6.47 17.14 -34.11
CA SER A 790 5.71 18.16 -34.86
C SER A 790 6.60 19.29 -35.36
N LEU A 791 7.59 19.75 -34.57
CA LEU A 791 8.50 20.85 -34.94
C LEU A 791 9.73 20.36 -35.73
N GLY A 792 10.07 19.07 -35.62
CA GLY A 792 11.27 18.49 -36.19
C GLY A 792 12.54 18.90 -35.45
N ILE A 793 12.50 18.89 -34.11
CA ILE A 793 13.63 19.25 -33.24
C ILE A 793 13.83 18.22 -32.11
N PRO A 794 15.03 18.12 -31.51
CA PRO A 794 15.27 17.24 -30.36
C PRO A 794 14.41 17.58 -29.15
N THR A 795 14.04 16.56 -28.37
CA THR A 795 13.29 16.72 -27.10
C THR A 795 14.05 17.57 -26.07
N SER A 796 15.38 17.62 -26.14
CA SER A 796 16.22 18.45 -25.26
C SER A 796 16.03 19.96 -25.46
N LYS A 797 15.47 20.40 -26.59
CA LYS A 797 15.12 21.81 -26.85
C LYS A 797 13.70 22.16 -26.39
N ILE A 798 12.97 21.25 -25.74
CA ILE A 798 11.57 21.43 -25.34
C ILE A 798 11.43 21.20 -23.83
N TYR A 799 10.80 22.16 -23.16
CA TYR A 799 10.59 22.12 -21.72
C TYR A 799 9.11 22.37 -21.38
N ILE A 800 8.60 21.66 -20.38
CA ILE A 800 7.31 21.92 -19.75
C ILE A 800 7.58 22.27 -18.30
N SER A 801 7.10 23.43 -17.85
CA SER A 801 7.25 23.86 -16.45
C SER A 801 6.13 23.29 -15.58
N GLU A 802 4.89 23.64 -15.89
CA GLU A 802 3.70 23.33 -15.07
C GLU A 802 2.42 23.50 -15.89
N THR A 803 1.29 23.12 -15.29
CA THR A 803 -0.07 23.44 -15.76
C THR A 803 -0.62 24.60 -14.94
N SER A 804 -1.10 25.66 -15.59
CA SER A 804 -1.67 26.82 -14.89
C SER A 804 -2.80 27.49 -15.66
N THR A 805 -3.84 27.94 -14.95
CA THR A 805 -5.04 28.56 -15.53
C THR A 805 -4.79 29.95 -16.13
N ASN A 806 -3.67 30.60 -15.79
CA ASN A 806 -3.25 31.85 -16.42
C ASN A 806 -2.64 31.65 -17.82
N THR A 807 -2.16 30.44 -18.14
CA THR A 807 -1.58 30.11 -19.45
C THR A 807 -2.57 29.39 -20.34
N VAL A 808 -3.29 28.40 -19.78
CA VAL A 808 -4.34 27.67 -20.50
C VAL A 808 -5.63 27.71 -19.67
N PRO A 809 -6.61 28.56 -20.05
CA PRO A 809 -7.86 28.69 -19.31
C PRO A 809 -8.88 27.59 -19.68
N ASN A 810 -9.91 27.43 -18.84
CA ASN A 810 -11.11 26.62 -19.11
C ASN A 810 -10.81 25.17 -19.51
N THR A 811 -9.84 24.55 -18.85
CA THR A 811 -9.37 23.19 -19.16
C THR A 811 -10.38 22.13 -18.74
N SER A 812 -10.48 21.05 -19.51
CA SER A 812 -11.17 19.85 -19.03
C SER A 812 -10.32 19.16 -17.95
N PRO A 813 -10.93 18.41 -17.01
CA PRO A 813 -10.16 17.61 -16.06
C PRO A 813 -9.28 16.58 -16.77
N THR A 814 -8.13 16.26 -16.18
CA THR A 814 -7.25 15.18 -16.63
C THR A 814 -7.86 13.83 -16.27
N ALA A 815 -8.78 13.33 -17.09
CA ALA A 815 -9.58 12.12 -16.82
C ALA A 815 -10.00 11.37 -18.10
N ALA A 816 -10.81 10.31 -17.94
CA ALA A 816 -11.41 9.49 -19.01
C ALA A 816 -10.39 8.89 -20.00
N SER A 817 -9.13 8.75 -19.57
CA SER A 817 -8.01 8.25 -20.38
C SER A 817 -7.71 9.02 -21.67
N VAL A 818 -8.36 10.16 -21.93
CA VAL A 818 -8.22 10.92 -23.20
C VAL A 818 -7.16 12.01 -23.17
N SER A 819 -6.53 12.28 -22.02
CA SER A 819 -5.67 13.46 -21.84
C SER A 819 -4.52 13.54 -22.83
N ALA A 820 -3.85 12.42 -23.15
CA ALA A 820 -2.78 12.40 -24.14
C ALA A 820 -3.30 12.69 -25.56
N ASP A 821 -4.49 12.21 -25.90
CA ASP A 821 -5.10 12.44 -27.22
C ASP A 821 -5.46 13.92 -27.42
N ILE A 822 -6.23 14.48 -26.48
CA ILE A 822 -6.76 15.84 -26.65
C ILE A 822 -5.67 16.88 -26.51
N ASN A 823 -4.76 16.74 -25.52
CA ASN A 823 -3.65 17.67 -25.37
C ASN A 823 -2.62 17.46 -26.48
N GLY A 824 -2.39 16.22 -26.92
CA GLY A 824 -1.47 15.92 -28.03
C GLY A 824 -1.90 16.61 -29.32
N MET A 825 -3.20 16.59 -29.62
CA MET A 825 -3.72 17.31 -30.78
C MET A 825 -3.67 18.84 -30.61
N ALA A 826 -3.96 19.35 -29.41
CA ALA A 826 -3.81 20.79 -29.13
C ALA A 826 -2.35 21.26 -29.29
N VAL A 827 -1.39 20.51 -28.77
CA VAL A 827 0.05 20.77 -28.92
C VAL A 827 0.46 20.72 -30.38
N HIS A 828 0.04 19.67 -31.11
CA HIS A 828 0.31 19.55 -32.54
C HIS A 828 -0.20 20.77 -33.31
N ASN A 829 -1.43 21.23 -33.05
CA ASN A 829 -2.01 22.41 -33.70
C ASN A 829 -1.23 23.70 -33.42
N ALA A 830 -0.73 23.89 -32.20
CA ALA A 830 0.15 25.01 -31.86
C ALA A 830 1.48 24.94 -32.64
N CYS A 831 2.11 23.75 -32.70
CA CYS A 831 3.33 23.53 -33.47
C CYS A 831 3.14 23.83 -34.97
N GLN A 832 2.04 23.35 -35.56
CA GLN A 832 1.73 23.62 -36.97
C GLN A 832 1.58 25.12 -37.26
N THR A 833 1.02 25.88 -36.31
CA THR A 833 0.92 27.33 -36.44
C THR A 833 2.30 28.00 -36.47
N ILE A 834 3.22 27.58 -35.60
CA ILE A 834 4.61 28.07 -35.60
C ILE A 834 5.31 27.70 -36.91
N LEU A 835 5.22 26.44 -37.34
CA LEU A 835 5.84 25.98 -38.58
C LEU A 835 5.34 26.74 -39.80
N LYS A 836 4.02 26.99 -39.90
CA LYS A 836 3.45 27.77 -41.00
C LYS A 836 4.00 29.21 -41.04
N ARG A 837 4.29 29.80 -39.89
CA ARG A 837 4.93 31.13 -39.81
C ARG A 837 6.41 31.10 -40.20
N LEU A 838 7.11 29.99 -39.90
CA LEU A 838 8.51 29.79 -40.26
C LEU A 838 8.72 29.33 -41.70
N GLU A 839 7.69 28.83 -42.38
CA GLU A 839 7.78 28.26 -43.73
C GLU A 839 8.50 29.18 -44.75
N PRO A 840 8.20 30.49 -44.85
CA PRO A 840 8.92 31.37 -45.78
C PRO A 840 10.42 31.49 -45.47
N ILE A 841 10.78 31.44 -44.18
CA ILE A 841 12.17 31.53 -43.72
C ILE A 841 12.91 30.22 -44.01
N LYS A 842 12.27 29.07 -43.75
CA LYS A 842 12.82 27.76 -44.10
C LYS A 842 13.04 27.62 -45.59
N GLN A 843 12.13 28.12 -46.42
CA GLN A 843 12.29 28.10 -47.88
C GLN A 843 13.41 29.03 -48.35
N ALA A 844 13.58 30.20 -47.72
CA ALA A 844 14.68 31.11 -48.02
C ALA A 844 16.05 30.58 -47.56
N ASN A 845 16.10 29.78 -46.48
CA ASN A 845 17.31 29.17 -45.95
C ASN A 845 17.10 27.69 -45.58
N PRO A 846 16.98 26.78 -46.55
CA PRO A 846 16.61 25.37 -46.29
C PRO A 846 17.68 24.57 -45.56
N LYS A 847 18.92 25.07 -45.53
CA LYS A 847 20.05 24.46 -44.80
C LYS A 847 20.31 25.13 -43.44
N GLY A 848 19.53 26.15 -43.09
CA GLY A 848 19.64 26.83 -41.80
C GLY A 848 19.33 25.88 -40.64
N SER A 849 19.93 26.15 -39.49
CA SER A 849 19.54 25.48 -38.25
C SER A 849 18.21 26.01 -37.73
N TRP A 850 17.62 25.29 -36.77
CA TRP A 850 16.45 25.78 -36.05
C TRP A 850 16.70 27.16 -35.44
N GLU A 851 17.81 27.33 -34.72
CA GLU A 851 18.24 28.60 -34.15
C GLU A 851 18.37 29.72 -35.20
N ASP A 852 18.90 29.44 -36.40
CA ASP A 852 18.99 30.44 -37.47
C ASP A 852 17.60 30.90 -37.92
N TRP A 853 16.67 29.97 -38.15
CA TRP A 853 15.31 30.30 -38.57
C TRP A 853 14.56 31.10 -37.52
N ILE A 854 14.75 30.76 -36.25
CA ILE A 854 14.14 31.46 -35.12
C ILE A 854 14.68 32.88 -34.97
N LYS A 855 16.00 33.05 -35.09
CA LYS A 855 16.62 34.38 -35.09
C LYS A 855 16.09 35.24 -36.22
N THR A 856 16.06 34.71 -37.45
CA THR A 856 15.50 35.43 -38.61
C THR A 856 14.01 35.73 -38.44
N ALA A 857 13.24 34.84 -37.82
CA ALA A 857 11.82 35.09 -37.54
C ALA A 857 11.62 36.25 -36.57
N TYR A 858 12.44 36.32 -35.53
CA TYR A 858 12.43 37.42 -34.56
C TYR A 858 12.82 38.75 -35.22
N GLU A 859 13.88 38.77 -36.03
CA GLU A 859 14.34 39.94 -36.78
C GLU A 859 13.28 40.45 -37.78
N ASN A 860 12.48 39.55 -38.34
CA ASN A 860 11.38 39.86 -39.25
C ASN A 860 10.04 40.12 -38.55
N CYS A 861 10.03 40.32 -37.23
CA CYS A 861 8.83 40.58 -36.43
C CYS A 861 7.74 39.49 -36.57
N ILE A 862 8.14 38.24 -36.81
CA ILE A 862 7.21 37.11 -36.88
C ILE A 862 6.98 36.57 -35.48
N SER A 863 5.71 36.50 -35.06
CA SER A 863 5.37 35.98 -33.72
C SER A 863 5.74 34.51 -33.56
N LEU A 864 6.53 34.22 -32.53
CA LEU A 864 6.97 32.89 -32.10
C LEU A 864 6.17 32.33 -30.91
N SER A 865 4.98 32.88 -30.69
CA SER A 865 4.02 32.42 -29.68
C SER A 865 2.73 31.96 -30.37
N ALA A 866 2.27 30.75 -30.07
CA ALA A 866 1.05 30.20 -30.66
C ALA A 866 0.24 29.39 -29.67
N THR A 867 -1.08 29.55 -29.73
CA THR A 867 -2.04 28.68 -29.05
C THR A 867 -2.45 27.54 -29.96
N GLY A 868 -2.88 26.44 -29.36
CA GLY A 868 -3.49 25.30 -30.02
C GLY A 868 -4.73 24.86 -29.27
N PHE A 869 -5.70 24.31 -29.99
CA PHE A 869 -6.98 23.89 -29.44
C PHE A 869 -7.45 22.61 -30.12
N TYR A 870 -8.11 21.74 -29.36
CA TYR A 870 -8.76 20.56 -29.89
C TYR A 870 -10.04 20.22 -29.13
N ARG A 871 -11.04 19.76 -29.89
CA ARG A 871 -12.29 19.17 -29.40
C ARG A 871 -12.51 17.87 -30.13
N ILE A 872 -12.89 16.82 -29.40
CA ILE A 872 -13.20 15.52 -30.01
C ILE A 872 -14.39 15.68 -30.99
N PRO A 873 -14.25 15.30 -32.27
CA PRO A 873 -15.34 15.38 -33.23
C PRO A 873 -16.35 14.23 -33.04
N ASP A 874 -17.58 14.43 -33.51
CA ASP A 874 -18.59 13.38 -33.71
C ASP A 874 -18.97 12.52 -32.48
N VAL A 875 -18.82 13.05 -31.27
CA VAL A 875 -19.30 12.42 -30.02
C VAL A 875 -20.56 13.14 -29.53
N GLY A 876 -21.59 12.37 -29.20
CA GLY A 876 -22.88 12.83 -28.68
C GLY A 876 -23.87 11.67 -28.59
N TYR A 877 -24.45 11.46 -27.41
CA TYR A 877 -25.37 10.35 -27.13
C TYR A 877 -26.60 10.85 -26.38
N ASN A 878 -27.79 10.42 -26.82
CA ASN A 878 -29.06 10.77 -26.19
C ASN A 878 -29.66 9.51 -25.55
N PHE A 879 -29.75 9.53 -24.21
CA PHE A 879 -30.27 8.41 -23.41
C PHE A 879 -31.77 8.16 -23.59
N GLU A 880 -32.57 9.20 -23.89
CA GLU A 880 -34.03 9.06 -24.08
C GLU A 880 -34.35 8.33 -25.39
N THR A 881 -33.62 8.66 -26.45
CA THR A 881 -33.80 8.07 -27.78
C THR A 881 -32.93 6.83 -28.03
N ASN A 882 -31.96 6.57 -27.14
CA ASN A 882 -30.96 5.50 -27.25
C ASN A 882 -30.17 5.56 -28.58
N LYS A 883 -29.84 6.78 -29.04
CA LYS A 883 -29.17 7.06 -30.32
C LYS A 883 -27.96 7.98 -30.15
N GLY A 884 -26.99 7.85 -31.04
CA GLY A 884 -25.77 8.67 -31.08
C GLY A 884 -24.49 7.88 -30.81
N LYS A 885 -23.33 8.55 -30.85
CA LYS A 885 -22.01 7.96 -30.59
C LYS A 885 -21.50 8.43 -29.23
N PRO A 886 -21.50 7.57 -28.19
CA PRO A 886 -21.01 7.96 -26.86
C PRO A 886 -19.47 8.00 -26.77
N PHE A 887 -18.77 7.27 -27.64
CA PHE A 887 -17.31 7.13 -27.60
C PHE A 887 -16.68 7.37 -28.98
N HIS A 888 -15.48 7.95 -28.99
CA HIS A 888 -14.72 8.21 -30.22
C HIS A 888 -14.13 6.91 -30.80
N TYR A 889 -13.53 6.07 -29.95
CA TYR A 889 -13.01 4.74 -30.26
C TYR A 889 -13.03 3.86 -29.00
N PHE A 890 -12.63 2.60 -29.13
CA PHE A 890 -12.49 1.65 -28.03
C PHE A 890 -11.04 1.13 -27.96
N SER A 891 -10.55 0.96 -26.73
CA SER A 891 -9.32 0.19 -26.44
C SER A 891 -9.71 -1.23 -26.08
N TYR A 892 -9.00 -2.21 -26.64
CA TYR A 892 -9.29 -3.63 -26.45
C TYR A 892 -8.14 -4.30 -25.73
N GLY A 893 -8.42 -5.34 -24.96
CA GLY A 893 -7.39 -6.14 -24.31
C GLY A 893 -7.94 -7.46 -23.80
N VAL A 894 -7.03 -8.40 -23.56
CA VAL A 894 -7.31 -9.71 -22.97
C VAL A 894 -6.24 -9.98 -21.92
N ALA A 895 -6.63 -10.61 -20.81
CA ALA A 895 -5.71 -11.19 -19.85
C ALA A 895 -6.10 -12.63 -19.52
N CYS A 896 -5.09 -13.47 -19.37
CA CYS A 896 -5.18 -14.81 -18.81
C CYS A 896 -4.37 -14.83 -17.52
N SER A 897 -4.96 -15.33 -16.42
CA SER A 897 -4.30 -15.41 -15.13
C SER A 897 -4.44 -16.80 -14.53
N GLU A 898 -3.41 -17.25 -13.85
CA GLU A 898 -3.33 -18.53 -13.13
C GLU A 898 -3.01 -18.27 -11.67
N VAL A 899 -3.69 -18.98 -10.77
CA VAL A 899 -3.54 -18.83 -9.33
C VAL A 899 -3.51 -20.19 -8.64
N GLU A 900 -2.88 -20.21 -7.47
CA GLU A 900 -2.98 -21.31 -6.51
C GLU A 900 -3.60 -20.79 -5.22
N ILE A 901 -4.58 -21.51 -4.65
CA ILE A 901 -5.22 -21.14 -3.39
C ILE A 901 -4.87 -22.17 -2.31
N ASP A 902 -4.64 -21.70 -1.08
CA ASP A 902 -4.58 -22.56 0.10
C ASP A 902 -6.01 -22.74 0.64
N CYS A 903 -6.62 -23.90 0.36
CA CYS A 903 -7.99 -24.20 0.78
C CYS A 903 -8.19 -24.21 2.31
N LEU A 904 -7.12 -24.35 3.10
CA LEU A 904 -7.17 -24.40 4.56
C LEU A 904 -7.07 -23.01 5.20
N THR A 905 -6.51 -22.03 4.50
CA THR A 905 -6.27 -20.68 5.05
C THR A 905 -6.95 -19.55 4.27
N GLY A 906 -7.30 -19.79 3.01
CA GLY A 906 -7.82 -18.80 2.07
C GLY A 906 -6.73 -17.92 1.43
N ASP A 907 -5.45 -18.14 1.74
CA ASP A 907 -4.36 -17.46 1.03
C ASP A 907 -4.35 -17.85 -0.46
N HIS A 908 -3.76 -17.00 -1.30
CA HIS A 908 -3.58 -17.32 -2.73
C HIS A 908 -2.28 -16.74 -3.30
N LYS A 909 -1.74 -17.41 -4.32
CA LYS A 909 -0.57 -16.98 -5.10
C LYS A 909 -0.99 -16.69 -6.53
N ASN A 910 -0.58 -15.53 -7.04
CA ASN A 910 -0.70 -15.20 -8.45
C ASN A 910 0.51 -15.83 -9.17
N ILE A 911 0.29 -16.96 -9.81
CA ILE A 911 1.37 -17.72 -10.46
C ILE A 911 1.80 -16.97 -11.72
N ARG A 912 0.86 -16.72 -12.62
CA ARG A 912 1.15 -16.17 -13.95
C ARG A 912 0.04 -15.27 -14.45
N THR A 913 0.41 -14.22 -15.18
CA THR A 913 -0.51 -13.42 -15.98
C THR A 913 0.10 -13.08 -17.34
N ASP A 914 -0.69 -13.28 -18.40
CA ASP A 914 -0.41 -12.83 -19.76
C ASP A 914 -1.43 -11.77 -20.18
N ILE A 915 -0.95 -10.60 -20.61
CA ILE A 915 -1.80 -9.50 -21.09
C ILE A 915 -1.45 -9.18 -22.54
N VAL A 916 -2.48 -9.03 -23.38
CA VAL A 916 -2.36 -8.45 -24.73
C VAL A 916 -3.28 -7.24 -24.81
N MET A 917 -2.72 -6.06 -25.12
CA MET A 917 -3.46 -4.80 -25.15
C MET A 917 -3.33 -4.10 -26.51
N ASP A 918 -4.46 -3.69 -27.09
CA ASP A 918 -4.51 -2.82 -28.26
C ASP A 918 -4.46 -1.35 -27.83
N VAL A 919 -3.27 -0.77 -27.99
CA VAL A 919 -2.99 0.65 -27.69
C VAL A 919 -2.77 1.48 -28.97
N GLY A 920 -3.16 0.95 -30.13
CA GLY A 920 -2.84 1.56 -31.41
C GLY A 920 -1.33 1.59 -31.69
N THR A 921 -0.87 2.66 -32.34
CA THR A 921 0.54 3.02 -32.41
C THR A 921 0.90 3.81 -31.16
N SER A 922 1.43 3.13 -30.14
CA SER A 922 1.83 3.73 -28.87
C SER A 922 2.70 4.99 -29.08
N LEU A 923 2.40 6.07 -28.35
CA LEU A 923 3.27 7.25 -28.34
C LEU A 923 4.58 6.98 -27.60
N ASN A 924 4.51 6.13 -26.57
CA ASN A 924 5.63 5.73 -25.74
C ASN A 924 5.35 4.35 -25.12
N PRO A 925 5.95 3.27 -25.63
CA PRO A 925 5.65 1.92 -25.18
C PRO A 925 6.05 1.67 -23.72
N ALA A 926 7.09 2.32 -23.20
CA ALA A 926 7.48 2.17 -21.80
C ALA A 926 6.42 2.74 -20.84
N ILE A 927 5.90 3.93 -21.15
CA ILE A 927 4.82 4.54 -20.37
C ILE A 927 3.54 3.71 -20.49
N ASP A 928 3.16 3.29 -21.71
CA ASP A 928 1.90 2.57 -21.93
C ASP A 928 1.91 1.19 -21.28
N ILE A 929 3.03 0.46 -21.32
CA ILE A 929 3.20 -0.80 -20.59
C ILE A 929 3.13 -0.55 -19.07
N GLY A 930 3.78 0.50 -18.56
CA GLY A 930 3.68 0.87 -17.15
C GLY A 930 2.25 1.20 -16.69
N GLN A 931 1.44 1.80 -17.57
CA GLN A 931 0.01 2.03 -17.29
C GLN A 931 -0.79 0.72 -17.26
N ILE A 932 -0.51 -0.21 -18.18
CA ILE A 932 -1.15 -1.54 -18.20
C ILE A 932 -0.86 -2.30 -16.90
N GLU A 933 0.40 -2.39 -16.51
CA GLU A 933 0.83 -3.09 -15.29
C GLU A 933 0.28 -2.44 -14.03
N GLY A 934 0.36 -1.11 -13.95
CA GLY A 934 -0.19 -0.33 -12.84
C GLY A 934 -1.68 -0.54 -12.65
N ALA A 935 -2.45 -0.35 -13.72
CA ALA A 935 -3.90 -0.52 -13.70
C ALA A 935 -4.30 -1.97 -13.41
N PHE A 936 -3.60 -2.94 -13.99
CA PHE A 936 -3.84 -4.36 -13.71
C PHE A 936 -3.63 -4.68 -12.23
N VAL A 937 -2.50 -4.27 -11.63
CA VAL A 937 -2.22 -4.52 -10.21
C VAL A 937 -3.18 -3.76 -9.29
N GLN A 938 -3.57 -2.51 -9.60
CA GLN A 938 -4.66 -1.83 -8.88
C GLN A 938 -5.97 -2.63 -8.93
N GLY A 939 -6.24 -3.26 -10.07
CA GLY A 939 -7.36 -4.15 -10.27
C GLY A 939 -7.25 -5.45 -9.45
N ILE A 940 -6.07 -6.08 -9.33
CA ILE A 940 -5.85 -7.21 -8.41
C ILE A 940 -6.30 -6.81 -7.01
N GLY A 941 -5.82 -5.65 -6.53
CA GLY A 941 -6.25 -5.07 -5.26
C GLY A 941 -7.77 -5.00 -5.13
N LEU A 942 -8.44 -4.43 -6.14
CA LEU A 942 -9.89 -4.33 -6.24
C LEU A 942 -10.64 -5.66 -6.15
N PHE A 943 -10.14 -6.69 -6.81
CA PHE A 943 -10.86 -7.93 -6.90
C PHE A 943 -10.45 -8.96 -5.85
N THR A 944 -9.34 -8.81 -5.12
CA THR A 944 -8.84 -9.88 -4.24
C THR A 944 -8.53 -9.47 -2.80
N MET A 945 -8.24 -8.20 -2.48
CA MET A 945 -7.71 -7.88 -1.13
C MET A 945 -8.15 -6.55 -0.52
N GLU A 946 -8.31 -5.49 -1.31
CA GLU A 946 -8.60 -4.16 -0.78
C GLU A 946 -10.06 -4.08 -0.30
N GLU A 947 -10.29 -3.97 1.01
CA GLU A 947 -11.64 -4.00 1.57
C GLU A 947 -11.87 -2.89 2.59
N LEU A 948 -13.05 -2.25 2.50
CA LEU A 948 -13.55 -1.31 3.49
C LEU A 948 -14.61 -1.95 4.37
N ARG A 949 -14.37 -1.93 5.69
CA ARG A 949 -15.31 -2.44 6.69
C ARG A 949 -15.86 -1.27 7.52
N TYR A 950 -17.19 -1.11 7.49
CA TYR A 950 -17.92 -0.03 8.18
C TYR A 950 -18.73 -0.60 9.34
N SER A 951 -18.90 0.17 10.42
CA SER A 951 -19.86 -0.16 11.47
C SER A 951 -21.31 -0.07 10.95
N PRO A 952 -22.28 -0.73 11.61
CA PRO A 952 -23.71 -0.57 11.27
C PRO A 952 -24.20 0.89 11.32
N GLU A 953 -23.53 1.75 12.07
CA GLU A 953 -23.79 3.20 12.19
C GLU A 953 -23.10 4.04 11.11
N GLY A 954 -22.31 3.42 10.22
CA GLY A 954 -21.62 4.11 9.13
C GLY A 954 -20.20 4.61 9.47
N ASN A 955 -19.60 4.15 10.58
CA ASN A 955 -18.21 4.51 10.88
C ASN A 955 -17.22 3.64 10.09
N LEU A 956 -16.31 4.26 9.33
CA LEU A 956 -15.23 3.54 8.65
C LEU A 956 -14.18 3.05 9.67
N TYR A 957 -13.91 1.74 9.72
CA TYR A 957 -12.87 1.15 10.57
C TYR A 957 -11.49 1.10 9.90
N THR A 958 -11.44 0.79 8.60
CA THR A 958 -10.20 0.55 7.85
C THR A 958 -9.55 1.86 7.39
N ARG A 959 -8.92 2.57 8.32
CA ARG A 959 -8.21 3.84 8.06
C ARG A 959 -6.70 3.64 8.07
N GLY A 960 -6.05 3.90 6.94
CA GLY A 960 -4.60 3.81 6.76
C GLY A 960 -4.09 2.43 6.33
N PRO A 961 -2.81 2.34 5.93
CA PRO A 961 -2.19 1.12 5.38
C PRO A 961 -2.01 -0.01 6.40
N GLY A 962 -2.18 0.28 7.68
CA GLY A 962 -2.22 -0.74 8.73
C GLY A 962 -3.46 -1.65 8.63
N MET A 963 -4.57 -1.14 8.08
CA MET A 963 -5.86 -1.84 8.03
C MET A 963 -6.44 -1.97 6.62
N TYR A 964 -6.06 -1.09 5.68
CA TYR A 964 -6.45 -1.16 4.28
C TYR A 964 -5.26 -1.59 3.42
N LYS A 965 -5.35 -2.77 2.81
CA LYS A 965 -4.21 -3.43 2.15
C LYS A 965 -4.31 -3.33 0.65
N ILE A 966 -3.50 -2.45 0.07
CA ILE A 966 -3.21 -2.45 -1.36
C ILE A 966 -2.20 -3.55 -1.70
N PRO A 967 -2.11 -3.99 -2.97
CA PRO A 967 -1.07 -4.92 -3.40
C PRO A 967 0.34 -4.41 -3.09
N ALA A 968 1.23 -5.29 -2.63
CA ALA A 968 2.67 -5.09 -2.41
C ALA A 968 3.50 -5.84 -3.47
N PHE A 969 4.82 -5.82 -3.32
CA PHE A 969 5.76 -6.55 -4.20
C PHE A 969 5.46 -8.06 -4.25
N GLY A 970 5.04 -8.68 -3.15
CA GLY A 970 4.73 -10.12 -3.08
C GLY A 970 3.38 -10.53 -3.68
N ASP A 971 2.55 -9.57 -4.09
CA ASP A 971 1.20 -9.83 -4.59
C ASP A 971 1.10 -9.82 -6.13
N ILE A 972 2.16 -9.40 -6.83
CA ILE A 972 2.17 -9.41 -8.29
C ILE A 972 2.29 -10.85 -8.82
N PRO A 973 1.87 -11.12 -10.07
CA PRO A 973 2.12 -12.41 -10.70
C PRO A 973 3.62 -12.73 -10.73
N THR A 974 3.99 -13.96 -10.36
CA THR A 974 5.40 -14.43 -10.40
C THR A 974 5.93 -14.38 -11.83
N GLU A 975 5.10 -14.83 -12.79
CA GLU A 975 5.32 -14.66 -14.22
C GLU A 975 4.41 -13.57 -14.77
N PHE A 976 4.97 -12.43 -15.20
CA PHE A 976 4.18 -11.29 -15.67
C PHE A 976 4.54 -10.86 -17.09
N TYR A 977 3.68 -11.16 -18.05
CA TYR A 977 3.89 -10.90 -19.47
C TYR A 977 2.92 -9.85 -20.01
N VAL A 978 3.43 -8.84 -20.70
CA VAL A 978 2.61 -7.78 -21.31
C VAL A 978 3.01 -7.59 -22.77
N SER A 979 2.05 -7.64 -23.68
CA SER A 979 2.27 -7.45 -25.11
C SER A 979 1.36 -6.37 -25.67
N LEU A 980 1.93 -5.45 -26.46
CA LEU A 980 1.16 -4.48 -27.23
C LEU A 980 0.79 -5.09 -28.59
N LEU A 981 -0.50 -5.03 -28.95
CA LEU A 981 -0.98 -5.55 -30.23
C LEU A 981 -0.32 -4.79 -31.39
N ARG A 982 0.17 -5.54 -32.38
CA ARG A 982 0.97 -5.02 -33.49
C ARG A 982 0.10 -4.56 -34.64
N ASP A 983 0.64 -3.65 -35.45
CA ASP A 983 0.09 -3.28 -36.77
C ASP A 983 -1.40 -2.89 -36.71
N CYS A 984 -1.80 -2.21 -35.62
CA CYS A 984 -3.20 -1.85 -35.31
C CYS A 984 -3.40 -0.32 -35.19
N PRO A 985 -3.00 0.51 -36.18
CA PRO A 985 -3.06 1.97 -36.05
C PRO A 985 -4.50 2.49 -35.90
N ASN A 986 -4.70 3.51 -35.04
CA ASN A 986 -5.99 4.16 -34.82
C ASN A 986 -6.06 5.56 -35.45
N SER A 987 -6.59 5.70 -36.66
CA SER A 987 -6.67 6.99 -37.37
C SER A 987 -7.43 8.12 -36.66
N LYS A 988 -8.13 7.83 -35.57
CA LYS A 988 -8.97 8.78 -34.83
C LYS A 988 -8.23 9.60 -33.77
N ALA A 989 -7.01 9.21 -33.38
CA ALA A 989 -6.24 9.87 -32.34
C ALA A 989 -4.86 10.30 -32.86
N ILE A 990 -4.19 11.20 -32.11
CA ILE A 990 -2.87 11.74 -32.47
C ILE A 990 -1.88 10.61 -32.74
N TYR A 991 -1.21 10.67 -33.89
CA TYR A 991 -0.22 9.67 -34.33
C TYR A 991 -0.67 8.20 -34.23
N SER A 992 -1.96 7.95 -34.41
CA SER A 992 -2.55 6.61 -34.40
C SER A 992 -2.55 5.88 -33.04
N SER A 993 -2.39 6.59 -31.93
CA SER A 993 -2.38 6.01 -30.57
C SER A 993 -3.79 5.65 -30.05
N LYS A 994 -3.84 5.03 -28.87
CA LYS A 994 -5.08 4.86 -28.09
C LYS A 994 -4.84 5.13 -26.59
N ALA A 995 -5.93 5.51 -25.93
CA ALA A 995 -6.05 5.63 -24.49
C ALA A 995 -5.76 4.30 -23.77
N VAL A 996 -4.94 4.34 -22.71
CA VAL A 996 -4.50 3.14 -21.98
C VAL A 996 -4.63 3.24 -20.46
N GLY A 997 -4.92 4.42 -19.89
CA GLY A 997 -4.88 4.64 -18.44
C GLY A 997 -5.85 3.75 -17.65
N GLU A 998 -7.14 3.73 -18.02
CA GLU A 998 -8.19 3.00 -17.30
C GLU A 998 -8.52 1.60 -17.85
N PRO A 999 -8.59 1.35 -19.17
CA PRO A 999 -9.08 0.08 -19.71
C PRO A 999 -8.40 -1.21 -19.19
N PRO A 1000 -7.08 -1.25 -18.90
CA PRO A 1000 -6.42 -2.46 -18.39
C PRO A 1000 -6.84 -2.84 -16.96
N LEU A 1001 -7.45 -1.93 -16.18
CA LEU A 1001 -7.83 -2.20 -14.80
C LEU A 1001 -8.76 -3.42 -14.68
N PHE A 1002 -9.76 -3.52 -15.56
CA PHE A 1002 -10.73 -4.62 -15.52
C PHE A 1002 -10.12 -5.98 -15.90
N LEU A 1003 -9.00 -6.01 -16.62
CA LEU A 1003 -8.36 -7.26 -17.04
C LEU A 1003 -7.92 -8.12 -15.84
N SER A 1004 -7.66 -7.49 -14.70
CA SER A 1004 -7.36 -8.18 -13.43
C SER A 1004 -8.52 -9.00 -12.87
N ALA A 1005 -9.76 -8.82 -13.36
CA ALA A 1005 -10.87 -9.73 -13.05
C ALA A 1005 -10.55 -11.17 -13.47
N SER A 1006 -9.61 -11.39 -14.40
CA SER A 1006 -9.08 -12.72 -14.71
C SER A 1006 -8.53 -13.44 -13.47
N VAL A 1007 -7.86 -12.74 -12.55
CA VAL A 1007 -7.36 -13.30 -11.27
C VAL A 1007 -8.53 -13.72 -10.38
N PHE A 1008 -9.57 -12.88 -10.26
CA PHE A 1008 -10.78 -13.21 -9.50
C PHE A 1008 -11.49 -14.45 -10.03
N TYR A 1009 -11.61 -14.57 -11.36
CA TYR A 1009 -12.22 -15.74 -11.96
C TYR A 1009 -11.33 -16.98 -11.89
N ALA A 1010 -10.01 -16.84 -11.92
CA ALA A 1010 -9.08 -17.95 -11.65
C ALA A 1010 -9.20 -18.46 -10.21
N ILE A 1011 -9.31 -17.56 -9.22
CA ILE A 1011 -9.60 -17.92 -7.82
C ILE A 1011 -10.95 -18.65 -7.74
N LYS A 1012 -11.97 -18.13 -8.43
CA LYS A 1012 -13.30 -18.76 -8.44
C LYS A 1012 -13.27 -20.16 -9.05
N ASP A 1013 -12.47 -20.37 -10.09
CA ASP A 1013 -12.28 -21.67 -10.73
C ASP A 1013 -11.58 -22.67 -9.80
N ALA A 1014 -10.51 -22.24 -9.11
CA ALA A 1014 -9.83 -23.03 -8.09
C ALA A 1014 -10.77 -23.44 -6.94
N ILE A 1015 -11.66 -22.54 -6.51
CA ILE A 1015 -12.70 -22.85 -5.50
C ILE A 1015 -13.71 -23.87 -6.04
N TYR A 1016 -14.10 -23.80 -7.32
CA TYR A 1016 -14.98 -24.83 -7.91
C TYR A 1016 -14.33 -26.21 -7.83
N SER A 1017 -13.04 -26.32 -8.17
CA SER A 1017 -12.30 -27.58 -8.05
C SER A 1017 -12.28 -28.09 -6.60
N ALA A 1018 -12.00 -27.21 -5.62
CA ALA A 1018 -12.01 -27.59 -4.20
C ALA A 1018 -13.40 -28.04 -3.71
N ARG A 1019 -14.46 -27.41 -4.20
CA ARG A 1019 -15.85 -27.77 -3.86
C ARG A 1019 -16.28 -29.09 -4.49
N GLU A 1020 -15.87 -29.35 -5.73
CA GLU A 1020 -16.12 -30.63 -6.42
C GLU A 1020 -15.46 -31.79 -5.67
N ASP A 1021 -14.22 -31.61 -5.20
CA ASP A 1021 -13.51 -32.57 -4.35
C ASP A 1021 -14.24 -32.88 -3.03
N SER A 1022 -14.95 -31.88 -2.49
CA SER A 1022 -15.81 -32.01 -1.30
C SER A 1022 -17.24 -32.50 -1.61
N GLY A 1023 -17.55 -32.83 -2.87
CA GLY A 1023 -18.87 -33.31 -3.31
C GLY A 1023 -19.93 -32.21 -3.39
N VAL A 1024 -19.55 -30.94 -3.45
CA VAL A 1024 -20.46 -29.78 -3.51
C VAL A 1024 -20.41 -29.16 -4.90
N THR A 1025 -21.39 -29.46 -5.76
CA THR A 1025 -21.40 -29.03 -7.17
C THR A 1025 -22.36 -27.89 -7.47
N GLU A 1026 -23.10 -27.40 -6.47
CA GLU A 1026 -24.06 -26.32 -6.69
C GLU A 1026 -23.37 -24.99 -7.04
N PRO A 1027 -23.94 -24.18 -7.94
CA PRO A 1027 -23.43 -22.85 -8.24
C PRO A 1027 -23.33 -22.00 -6.98
N PHE A 1028 -22.18 -21.37 -6.76
CA PHE A 1028 -21.96 -20.52 -5.60
C PHE A 1028 -21.72 -19.06 -5.99
N ARG A 1029 -22.07 -18.17 -5.06
CA ARG A 1029 -21.84 -16.73 -5.17
C ARG A 1029 -20.50 -16.40 -4.51
N LEU A 1030 -19.63 -15.73 -5.26
CA LEU A 1030 -18.42 -15.11 -4.76
C LEU A 1030 -18.53 -13.61 -5.04
N ASP A 1031 -18.48 -12.79 -3.98
CA ASP A 1031 -18.52 -11.33 -4.09
C ASP A 1031 -17.09 -10.76 -4.13
N SER A 1032 -16.88 -9.65 -4.84
CA SER A 1032 -15.61 -8.92 -4.86
C SER A 1032 -15.45 -8.04 -3.60
N PRO A 1033 -14.26 -7.92 -2.99
CA PRO A 1033 -13.05 -8.68 -3.29
C PRO A 1033 -13.11 -10.12 -2.78
N ALA A 1034 -12.48 -11.06 -3.50
CA ALA A 1034 -12.27 -12.45 -3.08
C ALA A 1034 -11.14 -12.53 -2.03
N THR A 1035 -11.41 -11.98 -0.84
CA THR A 1035 -10.46 -12.00 0.29
C THR A 1035 -10.23 -13.41 0.83
N PRO A 1036 -9.17 -13.63 1.64
CA PRO A 1036 -8.94 -14.94 2.27
C PRO A 1036 -10.14 -15.48 3.05
N GLU A 1037 -10.91 -14.61 3.71
CA GLU A 1037 -12.17 -15.00 4.36
C GLU A 1037 -13.16 -15.62 3.37
N ARG A 1038 -13.38 -14.99 2.21
CA ARG A 1038 -14.36 -15.45 1.23
C ARG A 1038 -13.89 -16.69 0.48
N ILE A 1039 -12.58 -16.80 0.23
CA ILE A 1039 -11.97 -17.99 -0.36
C ILE A 1039 -12.12 -19.18 0.59
N ARG A 1040 -11.69 -19.03 1.85
CA ARG A 1040 -11.71 -20.11 2.84
C ARG A 1040 -13.12 -20.61 3.13
N ASN A 1041 -14.07 -19.70 3.31
CA ASN A 1041 -15.46 -20.08 3.60
C ASN A 1041 -16.16 -20.72 2.38
N ALA A 1042 -15.71 -20.43 1.15
CA ALA A 1042 -16.27 -21.05 -0.05
C ALA A 1042 -15.72 -22.46 -0.32
N CYS A 1043 -14.51 -22.77 0.17
CA CYS A 1043 -13.91 -24.10 0.19
C CYS A 1043 -14.53 -24.96 1.32
N VAL A 1044 -15.79 -25.35 1.13
CA VAL A 1044 -16.56 -26.11 2.11
C VAL A 1044 -15.92 -27.49 2.31
N ASP A 1045 -15.75 -27.86 3.58
CA ASP A 1045 -15.07 -29.05 4.06
C ASP A 1045 -15.64 -29.48 5.44
N THR A 1046 -15.01 -30.42 6.13
CA THR A 1046 -15.44 -30.86 7.46
C THR A 1046 -15.28 -29.75 8.51
N PHE A 1047 -14.26 -28.90 8.40
CA PHE A 1047 -13.94 -27.86 9.39
C PHE A 1047 -14.92 -26.69 9.37
N THR A 1048 -15.27 -26.22 8.18
CA THR A 1048 -16.29 -25.17 7.95
C THR A 1048 -17.66 -25.61 8.45
N LYS A 1049 -18.03 -26.89 8.26
CA LYS A 1049 -19.29 -27.47 8.79
C LYS A 1049 -19.33 -27.49 10.32
N MET A 1050 -18.18 -27.58 11.00
CA MET A 1050 -18.08 -27.50 12.47
C MET A 1050 -18.21 -26.06 13.01
N CYS A 1051 -18.07 -25.04 12.15
CA CYS A 1051 -18.10 -23.63 12.53
C CYS A 1051 -19.24 -22.87 11.82
N PRO A 1052 -20.52 -23.23 12.04
CA PRO A 1052 -21.63 -22.63 11.29
C PRO A 1052 -21.78 -21.13 11.56
N SER A 1053 -22.26 -20.41 10.54
CA SER A 1053 -22.59 -18.98 10.66
C SER A 1053 -23.72 -18.75 11.66
N ALA A 1054 -23.69 -17.61 12.35
CA ALA A 1054 -24.79 -17.19 13.23
C ALA A 1054 -26.03 -16.79 12.42
N GLU A 1055 -27.22 -17.06 12.98
CA GLU A 1055 -28.49 -16.73 12.33
C GLU A 1055 -28.62 -15.22 12.10
N PRO A 1056 -28.86 -14.76 10.86
CA PRO A 1056 -29.02 -13.34 10.56
C PRO A 1056 -30.13 -12.69 11.38
N GLY A 1057 -29.87 -11.50 11.94
CA GLY A 1057 -30.85 -10.72 12.71
C GLY A 1057 -30.87 -11.03 14.22
N THR A 1058 -30.18 -12.07 14.68
CA THR A 1058 -30.08 -12.41 16.12
C THR A 1058 -29.01 -11.61 16.86
N PHE A 1059 -28.15 -10.88 16.14
CA PHE A 1059 -27.05 -10.11 16.69
C PHE A 1059 -26.79 -8.83 15.88
N LYS A 1060 -26.00 -7.93 16.46
CA LYS A 1060 -25.49 -6.73 15.78
C LYS A 1060 -24.07 -6.99 15.30
N PRO A 1061 -23.81 -7.13 13.99
CA PRO A 1061 -22.48 -7.44 13.49
C PRO A 1061 -21.51 -6.29 13.79
N TRP A 1062 -20.24 -6.63 13.98
CA TRP A 1062 -19.19 -5.62 14.13
C TRP A 1062 -19.06 -4.76 12.87
N SER A 1063 -19.13 -5.35 11.68
CA SER A 1063 -19.07 -4.63 10.40
C SER A 1063 -20.18 -5.02 9.43
N VAL A 1064 -20.58 -4.08 8.57
CA VAL A 1064 -21.53 -4.28 7.48
C VAL A 1064 -20.89 -4.02 6.12
N ARG A 1065 -21.45 -4.65 5.08
CA ARG A 1065 -21.09 -4.39 3.67
C ARG A 1065 -21.97 -3.26 3.14
N VAL A 1066 -21.33 -2.15 2.76
CA VAL A 1066 -21.98 -0.91 2.28
C VAL A 1066 -22.36 -0.94 0.82
#